data_AF-A0A0F8UBA1-F1
#
_entry.id   AF-A0A0F8UBA1-F1
#
_cell.length_a   1.000
_cell.length_b   1.000
_cell.length_c   1.000
_cell.angle_alpha   90.00
_cell.angle_beta   90.00
_cell.angle_gamma   90.00
#
_symmetry.space_group_name_H-M   'P 1'
#
loop_
_entity.id
_entity.type
_entity.pdbx_description
1 polymer ?
#
loop_
_entity_poly.entity_id
_entity_poly.type
_entity_poly.pdbx_seq_one_letter_code
_entity_poly.pdbx_strand_id
1 'polypeptide(L)'
;MLSHWRLWPFLLALFMGVLESKRHPQRCSFPVLIDATSIELQDGLRRGCFKSVDLVKAYIARITEVNSALNAVLEINKDALEIAEQLDQERKQGRIRGPLHGLPILIKDLIGTSDGMETAAGSYALVGAKVREDATVVTKLRENGAIILGKTSLSEWANFRSLNSSNGWNARGGQTYGAYYLNQDPSGSSSGSGVATDLGLAAAALGTETSGSIILPGEKSNIVGIKPTVGLTSRYMVIPISERQDTIGPMARTVKDAAMLLQVIAGVDVKDNYTLASPFGKSPPDYAAACTLSGLKGKRIGVPRNVINTLGNPRTPTISTFERAISLIAGAGATIVEDANFTAYNAFLQSQAPSIVVAADFLSSLPRYLSALSSNLNNLYRLEDIRHFTMHSSLEDYPSRDTGLWDLVLLARVNNTSPEFWSLYQQALRFGEEGGLLGALSRNKLDAVILPSYLASSIPGIIGSPIITVPFGAFPKATAVRYNSRANLVQEAPGIPLGISFLGAKWSEETLIAMAYAFEQQHRRGTKDLSSPSHATVFWFFLVHMEDLDNKCTSLRSQIAATEAQLAGLKRELQDAEEAALKSRTQGPASAVPDHRDLPRKWPLLGEEYRRYGRQMIVPQLGLQGQLKLRSAKVLIVGAGGLGCPAALYLAGAGVGTIGLIDGDTVESSNLHRQVLHKSQNVGKFKVDSAIEYLRELNPHPTYIAHRTHLLPPEAPEIFQKYDLILDCTDNPATRYLISDTAVLLGKTLVSASALRTEGQLMVLNNPPRPAGDKTGGPCYRCVFPRPPPANSVTSCADGGILGPVVGTMGVLQALEAIKVLTATEGPNATTPPSLLIFSAYSSPQFRTIKLRSRRPDCAVCSAEAGVTLDSVQSGSMDYVFFCGTVAPEALLSAEERISPLDYRAKHPSSEKAPTILDVREKVQFDICSLENSINIPISTILASSASGSPTTPKDILPAWLPPHIGSPDSNEPIYVVCRLGNDSQTAVRKLKELGIDRGGQRVVVDIRGGLRSWREQIEPDWPEY
;
A
#
# COMPACT_ATOMS: atom_id res chain seq x y z
N MET A 1 -29.87 103.39 0.67
CA MET A 1 -29.98 103.87 -0.73
C MET A 1 -29.24 102.88 -1.61
N LEU A 2 -29.97 102.23 -2.54
CA LEU A 2 -29.60 101.80 -3.91
C LEU A 2 -28.16 101.28 -4.15
N SER A 3 -27.85 100.17 -4.81
CA SER A 3 -28.59 99.19 -5.60
C SER A 3 -27.56 98.17 -6.13
N HIS A 4 -27.79 96.87 -5.89
CA HIS A 4 -27.80 95.80 -6.89
C HIS A 4 -26.79 95.78 -8.07
N TRP A 5 -25.88 94.78 -8.08
CA TRP A 5 -25.67 93.70 -9.11
C TRP A 5 -24.21 93.23 -9.23
N ARG A 6 -23.95 91.96 -8.87
CA ARG A 6 -23.73 90.79 -9.76
C ARG A 6 -22.32 90.71 -10.39
N LEU A 7 -21.44 89.89 -9.82
CA LEU A 7 -21.07 88.55 -10.33
C LEU A 7 -19.87 87.98 -9.56
N TRP A 8 -19.83 86.65 -9.57
CA TRP A 8 -19.09 85.74 -8.73
C TRP A 8 -17.61 85.58 -9.16
N PRO A 9 -16.77 84.82 -8.42
CA PRO A 9 -15.38 85.11 -8.06
C PRO A 9 -14.44 84.01 -8.64
N PHE A 10 -13.30 83.77 -7.99
CA PHE A 10 -12.30 82.70 -8.27
C PHE A 10 -11.20 83.03 -9.29
N LEU A 11 -10.39 84.04 -8.99
CA LEU A 11 -9.03 84.19 -9.55
C LEU A 11 -8.05 84.70 -8.49
N LEU A 12 -8.04 84.05 -7.31
CA LEU A 12 -7.13 84.41 -6.21
C LEU A 12 -6.72 83.20 -5.37
N ALA A 13 -6.35 82.11 -6.05
CA ALA A 13 -5.73 80.94 -5.44
C ALA A 13 -4.57 80.42 -6.31
N LEU A 14 -3.77 81.33 -6.89
CA LEU A 14 -2.69 80.94 -7.81
C LEU A 14 -1.28 81.41 -7.45
N PHE A 15 -1.03 82.04 -6.29
CA PHE A 15 0.34 82.54 -6.01
C PHE A 15 0.82 82.53 -4.55
N MET A 16 0.28 81.66 -3.69
CA MET A 16 0.90 81.34 -2.38
C MET A 16 0.68 79.88 -2.00
N GLY A 17 1.48 78.99 -2.58
CA GLY A 17 1.43 77.55 -2.30
C GLY A 17 2.69 76.80 -2.75
N VAL A 18 3.86 77.44 -2.67
CA VAL A 18 5.16 76.76 -2.84
C VAL A 18 5.80 76.61 -1.47
N LEU A 19 5.21 75.72 -0.67
CA LEU A 19 5.93 74.92 0.32
C LEU A 19 5.41 73.51 0.09
N GLU A 20 6.08 72.82 -0.84
CA GLU A 20 5.95 71.39 -1.02
C GLU A 20 5.97 70.72 0.35
N SER A 21 4.83 70.18 0.76
CA SER A 21 4.86 69.06 1.69
C SER A 21 5.63 67.98 0.93
N LYS A 22 6.89 67.77 1.29
CA LYS A 22 7.60 66.52 0.99
C LYS A 22 6.77 65.41 1.61
N ARG A 23 5.77 64.90 0.88
CA ARG A 23 5.19 63.60 1.15
C ARG A 23 6.35 62.64 0.95
N HIS A 24 6.87 62.13 2.06
CA HIS A 24 7.78 60.99 2.02
C HIS A 24 7.17 59.95 1.07
N PRO A 25 7.92 59.43 0.08
CA PRO A 25 7.43 58.33 -0.73
C PRO A 25 7.02 57.23 0.24
N GLN A 26 5.74 56.86 0.20
CA GLN A 26 5.21 55.75 0.97
C GLN A 26 6.12 54.56 0.67
N ARG A 27 6.87 54.07 1.67
CA ARG A 27 7.84 52.99 1.46
C ARG A 27 7.10 51.80 0.85
N CYS A 28 7.33 51.52 -0.43
CA CYS A 28 6.98 50.26 -1.05
C CYS A 28 7.60 49.14 -0.20
N SER A 29 6.80 48.21 0.28
CA SER A 29 7.27 47.00 0.96
C SER A 29 7.01 45.77 0.09
N PHE A 30 7.81 44.74 0.30
CA PHE A 30 7.57 43.43 -0.28
C PHE A 30 6.25 42.87 0.28
N PRO A 31 5.29 42.44 -0.55
CA PRO A 31 4.11 41.78 -0.04
C PRO A 31 4.50 40.46 0.61
N VAL A 32 3.72 40.01 1.60
CA VAL A 32 3.93 38.69 2.20
C VAL A 32 3.66 37.64 1.12
N LEU A 33 4.68 36.83 0.79
CA LEU A 33 4.63 35.92 -0.36
C LEU A 33 3.47 34.91 -0.33
N ILE A 34 3.05 34.51 0.88
CA ILE A 34 1.96 33.55 1.08
C ILE A 34 0.58 34.12 0.72
N ASP A 35 0.43 35.45 0.79
CA ASP A 35 -0.83 36.15 0.50
C ASP A 35 -0.79 36.91 -0.83
N ALA A 36 0.39 37.13 -1.40
CA ALA A 36 0.59 37.94 -2.59
C ALA A 36 -0.12 37.35 -3.82
N THR A 37 -0.94 38.17 -4.47
CA THR A 37 -1.55 37.87 -5.78
C THR A 37 -0.64 38.26 -6.94
N SER A 38 -0.83 37.66 -8.11
CA SER A 38 -0.02 38.01 -9.31
C SER A 38 -0.18 39.48 -9.70
N ILE A 39 -1.37 40.06 -9.45
CA ILE A 39 -1.66 41.46 -9.72
C ILE A 39 -0.87 42.38 -8.77
N GLU A 40 -0.82 42.06 -7.48
CA GLU A 40 -0.04 42.83 -6.50
C GLU A 40 1.46 42.75 -6.79
N LEU A 41 1.95 41.56 -7.16
CA LEU A 41 3.35 41.37 -7.56
C LEU A 41 3.68 42.17 -8.82
N GLN A 42 2.83 42.11 -9.86
CA GLN A 42 3.02 42.91 -11.07
C GLN A 42 2.96 44.42 -10.80
N ASP A 43 2.04 44.87 -9.94
CA ASP A 43 1.96 46.28 -9.58
C ASP A 43 3.22 46.75 -8.82
N GLY A 44 3.76 45.91 -7.93
CA GLY A 44 5.04 46.17 -7.27
C GLY A 44 6.21 46.27 -8.25
N LEU A 45 6.31 45.33 -9.20
CA LEU A 45 7.32 45.37 -10.27
C LEU A 45 7.17 46.64 -11.15
N ARG A 46 5.93 46.99 -11.52
CA ARG A 46 5.61 48.17 -12.35
C ARG A 46 5.97 49.47 -11.64
N ARG A 47 5.72 49.58 -10.34
CA ARG A 47 6.06 50.76 -9.53
C ARG A 47 7.54 50.82 -9.14
N GLY A 48 8.33 49.79 -9.46
CA GLY A 48 9.73 49.69 -9.04
C GLY A 48 9.89 49.50 -7.53
N CYS A 49 8.87 48.95 -6.86
CA CYS A 49 8.92 48.62 -5.44
C CYS A 49 9.97 47.53 -5.15
N PHE A 50 10.15 46.61 -6.09
CA PHE A 50 11.14 45.54 -6.14
C PHE A 50 11.31 45.10 -7.60
N LYS A 51 12.34 44.30 -7.88
CA LYS A 51 12.62 43.71 -9.19
C LYS A 51 12.25 42.23 -9.24
N SER A 52 12.23 41.65 -10.44
CA SER A 52 11.98 40.23 -10.67
C SER A 52 13.09 39.39 -10.03
N VAL A 53 14.34 39.84 -10.09
CA VAL A 53 15.47 39.19 -9.40
C VAL A 53 15.29 39.18 -7.87
N ASP A 54 14.67 40.22 -7.30
CA ASP A 54 14.38 40.27 -5.86
C ASP A 54 13.28 39.27 -5.50
N LEU A 55 12.25 39.13 -6.36
CA LEU A 55 11.21 38.09 -6.22
C LEU A 55 11.79 36.68 -6.29
N VAL A 56 12.65 36.39 -7.28
CA VAL A 56 13.29 35.07 -7.40
C VAL A 56 14.12 34.76 -6.15
N LYS A 57 14.92 35.71 -5.65
CA LYS A 57 15.69 35.54 -4.41
C LYS A 57 14.77 35.27 -3.21
N ALA A 58 13.68 36.01 -3.08
CA ALA A 58 12.73 35.84 -1.98
C ALA A 58 12.04 34.47 -2.02
N TYR A 59 11.61 34.00 -3.19
CA TYR A 59 11.01 32.67 -3.34
C TYR A 59 12.01 31.54 -3.12
N ILE A 60 13.25 31.66 -3.63
CA ILE A 60 14.30 30.68 -3.35
C ILE A 60 14.57 30.59 -1.85
N ALA A 61 14.71 31.73 -1.16
CA ALA A 61 14.91 31.74 0.29
C ALA A 61 13.75 31.06 1.03
N ARG A 62 12.50 31.33 0.62
CA ARG A 62 11.31 30.69 1.21
C ARG A 62 11.27 29.18 0.93
N ILE A 63 11.69 28.73 -0.26
CA ILE A 63 11.82 27.30 -0.58
C ILE A 63 12.87 26.67 0.34
N THR A 64 14.05 27.27 0.48
CA THR A 64 15.10 26.77 1.39
C THR A 64 14.62 26.65 2.83
N GLU A 65 13.76 27.55 3.29
CA GLU A 65 13.19 27.54 4.64
C GLU A 65 12.28 26.33 4.92
N VAL A 66 11.47 25.90 3.95
CA VAL A 66 10.38 24.94 4.20
C VAL A 66 10.54 23.59 3.52
N ASN A 67 11.33 23.51 2.44
CA ASN A 67 11.29 22.36 1.54
C ASN A 67 11.87 21.09 2.17
N SER A 68 12.79 21.20 3.13
CA SER A 68 13.32 20.05 3.88
C SER A 68 12.26 19.31 4.71
N ALA A 69 11.20 20.01 5.13
CA ALA A 69 10.10 19.42 5.90
C ALA A 69 8.99 18.85 5.00
N LEU A 70 8.78 19.45 3.82
CA LEU A 70 7.59 19.20 3.01
C LEU A 70 7.86 18.62 1.62
N ASN A 71 9.12 18.64 1.15
CA ASN A 71 9.58 18.09 -0.13
C ASN A 71 8.71 18.47 -1.35
N ALA A 72 8.24 19.73 -1.42
CA ALA A 72 7.34 20.19 -2.47
C ALA A 72 8.05 20.53 -3.79
N VAL A 73 9.32 20.91 -3.73
CA VAL A 73 10.16 21.31 -4.88
C VAL A 73 11.31 20.32 -5.04
N LEU A 74 11.47 19.72 -6.22
CA LEU A 74 12.55 18.76 -6.51
C LEU A 74 13.85 19.47 -6.88
N GLU A 75 13.74 20.57 -7.64
CA GLU A 75 14.88 21.29 -8.16
C GLU A 75 14.53 22.73 -8.49
N ILE A 76 15.54 23.60 -8.39
CA ILE A 76 15.47 25.01 -8.76
C ILE A 76 16.23 25.19 -10.07
N ASN A 77 15.66 26.00 -10.97
CA ASN A 77 16.33 26.39 -12.19
C ASN A 77 17.56 27.25 -11.87
N LYS A 78 18.75 26.76 -12.23
CA LYS A 78 20.03 27.45 -11.97
C LYS A 78 20.13 28.79 -12.69
N ASP A 79 19.40 28.95 -13.80
CA ASP A 79 19.42 30.15 -14.63
C ASP A 79 18.32 31.16 -14.20
N ALA A 80 17.49 30.84 -13.20
CA ALA A 80 16.34 31.67 -12.81
C ALA A 80 16.72 33.11 -12.43
N LEU A 81 17.87 33.30 -11.78
CA LEU A 81 18.35 34.63 -11.40
C LEU A 81 18.78 35.46 -12.62
N GLU A 82 19.51 34.86 -13.55
CA GLU A 82 19.95 35.53 -14.78
C GLU A 82 18.76 35.89 -15.67
N ILE A 83 17.81 34.96 -15.83
CA ILE A 83 16.55 35.21 -16.57
C ILE A 83 15.77 36.36 -15.93
N ALA A 84 15.70 36.41 -14.59
CA ALA A 84 15.01 37.49 -13.88
C ALA A 84 15.68 38.84 -14.13
N GLU A 85 17.01 38.91 -14.07
CA GLU A 85 17.77 40.12 -14.37
C GLU A 85 17.55 40.59 -15.82
N GLN A 86 17.51 39.67 -16.79
CA GLN A 86 17.19 39.98 -18.18
C GLN A 86 15.79 40.60 -18.31
N LEU A 87 14.77 39.99 -17.69
CA LEU A 87 13.40 40.49 -17.73
C LEU A 87 13.25 41.85 -17.02
N ASP A 88 14.05 42.11 -15.98
CA ASP A 88 14.14 43.42 -15.34
C ASP A 88 14.74 44.49 -16.27
N GLN A 89 15.76 44.15 -17.07
CA GLN A 89 16.28 45.06 -18.09
C GLN A 89 15.27 45.34 -19.19
N GLU A 90 14.53 44.32 -19.64
CA GLU A 90 13.44 44.51 -20.61
C GLU A 90 12.37 45.45 -20.06
N ARG A 91 11.96 45.24 -18.81
CA ARG A 91 11.00 46.13 -18.12
C ARG A 91 11.52 47.56 -18.06
N LYS A 92 12.80 47.77 -17.72
CA LYS A 92 13.43 49.09 -17.69
C LYS A 92 13.46 49.77 -19.08
N GLN A 93 13.54 48.98 -20.15
CA GLN A 93 13.47 49.44 -21.54
C GLN A 93 12.03 49.61 -22.06
N GLY A 94 11.01 49.42 -21.22
CA GLY A 94 9.61 49.49 -21.61
C GLY A 94 9.11 48.28 -22.42
N ARG A 95 9.90 47.19 -22.49
CA ARG A 95 9.54 45.95 -23.18
C ARG A 95 8.88 44.99 -22.18
N ILE A 96 7.56 44.97 -22.16
CA ILE A 96 6.76 44.02 -21.36
C ILE A 96 6.19 42.95 -22.28
N ARG A 97 6.49 41.69 -21.99
CA ARG A 97 6.09 40.54 -22.82
C ARG A 97 4.64 40.11 -22.62
N GLY A 98 4.10 40.31 -21.42
CA GLY A 98 2.74 39.87 -21.09
C GLY A 98 2.39 40.07 -19.62
N PRO A 99 1.20 39.59 -19.18
CA PRO A 99 0.72 39.76 -17.80
C PRO A 99 1.54 39.00 -16.75
N LEU A 100 2.42 38.09 -17.17
CA LEU A 100 3.28 37.29 -16.29
C LEU A 100 4.75 37.75 -16.31
N HIS A 101 5.07 38.85 -16.99
CA HIS A 101 6.45 39.33 -17.14
C HIS A 101 7.15 39.48 -15.79
N GLY A 102 8.24 38.73 -15.57
CA GLY A 102 9.03 38.75 -14.35
C GLY A 102 8.45 37.96 -13.16
N LEU A 103 7.35 37.22 -13.32
CA LEU A 103 6.78 36.40 -12.24
C LEU A 103 7.42 34.99 -12.21
N PRO A 104 7.87 34.51 -11.04
CA PRO A 104 8.36 33.14 -10.86
C PRO A 104 7.21 32.12 -10.76
N ILE A 105 7.25 31.10 -11.63
CA ILE A 105 6.27 30.02 -11.75
C ILE A 105 6.98 28.68 -11.58
N LEU A 106 6.39 27.79 -10.77
CA LEU A 106 6.84 26.41 -10.63
C LEU A 106 6.06 25.48 -11.57
N ILE A 107 6.69 24.42 -12.08
CA ILE A 107 6.01 23.47 -12.97
C ILE A 107 6.25 22.03 -12.51
N LYS A 108 5.28 21.15 -12.70
CA LYS A 108 5.41 19.73 -12.34
C LYS A 108 6.50 19.04 -13.15
N ASP A 109 7.24 18.10 -12.52
CA ASP A 109 8.34 17.31 -13.13
C ASP A 109 7.92 16.31 -14.24
N LEU A 110 6.73 16.49 -14.82
CA LEU A 110 6.30 15.84 -16.06
C LEU A 110 6.43 16.76 -17.27
N ILE A 111 6.51 18.07 -17.03
CA ILE A 111 6.44 19.11 -18.06
C ILE A 111 7.86 19.38 -18.58
N GLY A 112 8.14 18.98 -19.81
CA GLY A 112 9.45 19.09 -20.45
C GLY A 112 9.98 20.52 -20.51
N THR A 113 11.24 20.68 -20.12
CA THR A 113 12.03 21.90 -20.35
C THR A 113 13.35 21.51 -21.01
N SER A 114 13.79 22.27 -22.01
CA SER A 114 15.05 22.01 -22.73
C SER A 114 16.25 22.73 -22.11
N ASP A 115 16.10 23.26 -20.90
CA ASP A 115 17.18 23.84 -20.10
C ASP A 115 17.87 22.77 -19.24
N GLY A 116 18.64 23.18 -18.24
CA GLY A 116 19.41 22.27 -17.38
C GLY A 116 18.61 21.51 -16.32
N MET A 117 17.28 21.63 -16.31
CA MET A 117 16.38 20.95 -15.37
C MET A 117 16.00 19.55 -15.87
N GLU A 118 15.70 18.65 -14.92
CA GLU A 118 15.21 17.31 -15.21
C GLU A 118 13.73 17.34 -15.62
N THR A 119 13.31 16.31 -16.33
CA THR A 119 11.89 15.99 -16.55
C THR A 119 11.74 14.49 -16.40
N ALA A 120 11.60 14.04 -15.15
CA ALA A 120 11.88 12.65 -14.80
C ALA A 120 10.69 11.91 -14.17
N ALA A 121 9.51 12.53 -14.10
CA ALA A 121 8.34 11.97 -13.43
C ALA A 121 8.59 11.54 -11.97
N GLY A 122 9.58 12.13 -11.30
CA GLY A 122 10.02 11.75 -9.96
C GLY A 122 10.85 10.46 -9.89
N SER A 123 11.16 9.82 -11.02
CA SER A 123 11.88 8.54 -11.10
C SER A 123 13.32 8.74 -11.58
N TYR A 124 14.25 7.93 -11.08
CA TYR A 124 15.64 7.91 -11.55
C TYR A 124 15.77 7.30 -12.95
N ALA A 125 14.75 6.60 -13.44
CA ALA A 125 14.73 6.03 -14.79
C ALA A 125 14.91 7.09 -15.89
N LEU A 126 14.42 8.31 -15.66
CA LEU A 126 14.49 9.41 -16.63
C LEU A 126 15.46 10.52 -16.24
N VAL A 127 16.21 10.39 -15.15
CA VAL A 127 17.23 11.37 -14.79
C VAL A 127 18.33 11.41 -15.87
N GLY A 128 18.63 12.61 -16.35
CA GLY A 128 19.55 12.86 -17.45
C GLY A 128 18.96 12.67 -18.85
N ALA A 129 17.69 12.24 -18.97
CA ALA A 129 16.98 12.26 -20.24
C ALA A 129 16.69 13.71 -20.65
N LYS A 130 16.75 13.99 -21.96
CA LYS A 130 16.56 15.36 -22.48
C LYS A 130 15.45 15.39 -23.51
N VAL A 131 14.56 16.37 -23.36
CA VAL A 131 13.59 16.72 -24.41
C VAL A 131 14.31 17.46 -25.54
N ARG A 132 13.71 17.49 -26.73
CA ARG A 132 14.27 18.22 -27.89
C ARG A 132 14.07 19.72 -27.78
N GLU A 133 13.00 20.13 -27.12
CA GLU A 133 12.56 21.50 -26.96
C GLU A 133 11.61 21.57 -25.74
N ASP A 134 11.35 22.79 -25.27
CA ASP A 134 10.37 23.05 -24.23
C ASP A 134 8.99 22.48 -24.60
N ALA A 135 8.25 22.00 -23.60
CA ALA A 135 6.82 21.76 -23.74
C ALA A 135 6.12 23.06 -24.19
N THR A 136 5.12 22.96 -25.06
CA THR A 136 4.48 24.14 -25.65
C THR A 136 3.91 25.10 -24.60
N VAL A 137 3.42 24.57 -23.48
CA VAL A 137 2.97 25.38 -22.33
C VAL A 137 4.10 26.17 -21.68
N VAL A 138 5.32 25.61 -21.62
CA VAL A 138 6.52 26.30 -21.13
C VAL A 138 6.97 27.37 -22.12
N THR A 139 6.98 27.07 -23.42
CA THR A 139 7.29 28.05 -24.47
C THR A 139 6.38 29.27 -24.35
N LYS A 140 5.07 29.07 -24.24
CA LYS A 140 4.09 30.16 -24.04
C LYS A 140 4.32 30.95 -22.76
N LEU A 141 4.68 30.29 -21.66
CA LEU A 141 5.04 30.96 -20.40
C LEU A 141 6.27 31.88 -20.58
N ARG A 142 7.35 31.38 -21.18
CA ARG A 142 8.58 32.13 -21.44
C ARG A 142 8.36 33.29 -22.42
N GLU A 143 7.56 33.08 -23.45
CA GLU A 143 7.14 34.11 -24.41
C GLU A 143 6.36 35.24 -23.75
N ASN A 144 5.57 34.94 -22.70
CA ASN A 144 4.85 35.92 -21.88
C ASN A 144 5.68 36.46 -20.70
N GLY A 145 6.98 36.14 -20.66
CA GLY A 145 7.93 36.65 -19.69
C GLY A 145 7.82 36.02 -18.29
N ALA A 146 7.17 34.87 -18.14
CA ALA A 146 7.23 34.13 -16.87
C ALA A 146 8.61 33.48 -16.68
N ILE A 147 9.07 33.44 -15.43
CA ILE A 147 10.33 32.78 -15.04
C ILE A 147 9.98 31.38 -14.56
N ILE A 148 10.48 30.34 -15.22
CA ILE A 148 10.34 28.98 -14.70
C ILE A 148 11.33 28.82 -13.54
N LEU A 149 10.82 28.85 -12.31
CA LEU A 149 11.62 28.86 -11.09
C LEU A 149 12.25 27.49 -10.80
N GLY A 150 11.59 26.40 -11.19
CA GLY A 150 11.99 25.05 -10.83
C GLY A 150 10.92 24.00 -11.10
N LYS A 151 11.20 22.76 -10.70
CA LYS A 151 10.31 21.61 -10.85
C LYS A 151 9.71 21.20 -9.50
N THR A 152 8.41 20.98 -9.47
CA THR A 152 7.73 20.51 -8.26
C THR A 152 7.67 18.99 -8.19
N SER A 153 7.67 18.50 -6.96
CA SER A 153 7.46 17.10 -6.62
C SER A 153 6.07 16.62 -7.04
N LEU A 154 5.92 15.31 -7.14
CA LEU A 154 4.71 14.63 -7.59
C LEU A 154 4.60 13.24 -6.98
N SER A 155 3.42 12.65 -7.12
CA SER A 155 3.33 11.18 -7.04
C SER A 155 4.00 10.60 -8.28
N GLU A 156 4.96 9.71 -8.08
CA GLU A 156 5.81 9.21 -9.16
C GLU A 156 5.01 8.64 -10.34
N TRP A 157 5.46 8.90 -11.56
CA TRP A 157 4.75 8.51 -12.79
C TRP A 157 3.28 8.93 -12.78
N ALA A 158 3.01 10.13 -12.27
CA ALA A 158 1.67 10.68 -12.10
C ALA A 158 0.72 9.79 -11.28
N ASN A 159 1.26 9.05 -10.30
CA ASN A 159 0.56 8.03 -9.50
C ASN A 159 0.15 6.77 -10.30
N PHE A 160 0.72 6.55 -11.47
CA PHE A 160 0.37 5.45 -12.36
C PHE A 160 1.45 4.34 -12.37
N ARG A 161 2.07 4.05 -11.22
CA ARG A 161 3.10 2.99 -11.07
C ARG A 161 2.64 1.78 -10.26
N SER A 162 2.07 2.02 -9.07
CA SER A 162 1.99 1.02 -7.99
C SER A 162 0.54 0.79 -7.52
N LEU A 163 0.25 -0.44 -7.06
CA LEU A 163 -1.00 -0.75 -6.35
C LEU A 163 -0.96 -0.35 -4.86
N ASN A 164 0.22 0.01 -4.35
CA ASN A 164 0.49 0.43 -2.98
C ASN A 164 1.24 1.76 -2.94
N SER A 165 0.86 2.71 -3.79
CA SER A 165 1.46 4.04 -3.85
C SER A 165 1.10 4.91 -2.63
N SER A 166 1.88 5.97 -2.40
CA SER A 166 1.49 7.09 -1.52
C SER A 166 1.46 8.36 -2.35
N ASN A 167 0.37 9.10 -2.25
CA ASN A 167 0.26 10.43 -2.84
C ASN A 167 1.44 11.30 -2.42
N GLY A 168 2.09 11.92 -3.40
CA GLY A 168 3.22 12.84 -3.22
C GLY A 168 4.58 12.17 -2.99
N TRP A 169 4.65 10.84 -2.99
CA TRP A 169 5.92 10.13 -2.94
C TRP A 169 6.50 9.90 -4.33
N ASN A 170 7.82 10.06 -4.46
CA ASN A 170 8.62 9.59 -5.59
C ASN A 170 10.06 9.29 -5.16
N ALA A 171 10.77 8.49 -5.96
CA ALA A 171 12.13 8.06 -5.68
C ALA A 171 13.12 9.22 -5.55
N ARG A 172 13.01 10.26 -6.39
CA ARG A 172 13.95 11.41 -6.41
C ARG A 172 13.81 12.34 -5.21
N GLY A 173 12.57 12.63 -4.80
CA GLY A 173 12.24 13.67 -3.81
C GLY A 173 11.73 13.15 -2.48
N GLY A 174 11.53 11.85 -2.33
CA GLY A 174 10.88 11.27 -1.17
C GLY A 174 9.40 11.67 -1.06
N GLN A 175 8.91 11.82 0.17
CA GLN A 175 7.50 12.07 0.46
C GLN A 175 7.21 13.57 0.57
N THR A 176 6.34 14.08 -0.32
CA THR A 176 5.70 15.40 -0.16
C THR A 176 4.65 15.35 0.94
N TYR A 177 4.54 16.37 1.80
CA TYR A 177 3.50 16.45 2.82
C TYR A 177 2.62 17.69 2.65
N GLY A 178 1.33 17.57 2.97
CA GLY A 178 0.42 18.71 3.04
C GLY A 178 0.72 19.60 4.26
N ALA A 179 0.36 20.87 4.19
CA ALA A 179 0.78 21.86 5.18
C ALA A 179 -0.12 21.96 6.42
N TYR A 180 -1.35 21.45 6.43
CA TYR A 180 -2.34 21.76 7.46
C TYR A 180 -2.36 20.78 8.65
N TYR A 181 -1.71 19.62 8.52
CA TYR A 181 -1.59 18.63 9.59
C TYR A 181 -0.30 17.81 9.46
N LEU A 182 0.27 17.35 10.58
CA LEU A 182 1.49 16.53 10.56
C LEU A 182 1.24 15.24 9.76
N ASN A 183 2.15 14.92 8.85
CA ASN A 183 2.04 13.79 7.91
C ASN A 183 0.77 13.84 7.05
N GLN A 184 0.21 15.03 6.79
CA GLN A 184 -0.95 15.18 5.91
C GLN A 184 -0.67 14.61 4.52
N ASP A 185 -1.63 13.85 4.00
CA ASP A 185 -1.68 13.44 2.61
C ASP A 185 -1.92 14.69 1.71
N PRO A 186 -0.96 15.06 0.83
CA PRO A 186 -1.11 16.22 -0.05
C PRO A 186 -2.05 15.95 -1.24
N SER A 187 -2.65 14.75 -1.32
CA SER A 187 -3.23 14.17 -2.52
C SER A 187 -2.22 14.09 -3.66
N GLY A 188 -2.66 13.71 -4.85
CA GLY A 188 -1.79 13.52 -5.98
C GLY A 188 -2.52 13.55 -7.32
N SER A 189 -1.79 13.60 -8.43
CA SER A 189 -0.33 13.51 -8.50
C SER A 189 0.42 14.84 -8.50
N SER A 190 -0.22 16.00 -8.71
CA SER A 190 0.47 17.32 -8.67
C SER A 190 0.67 17.84 -7.24
N SER A 191 1.16 16.97 -6.36
CA SER A 191 1.28 17.19 -4.91
C SER A 191 2.18 18.40 -4.59
N GLY A 192 3.38 18.44 -5.18
CA GLY A 192 4.32 19.54 -4.98
C GLY A 192 3.81 20.87 -5.53
N SER A 193 3.15 20.89 -6.70
CA SER A 193 2.51 22.10 -7.26
C SER A 193 1.48 22.67 -6.29
N GLY A 194 0.69 21.81 -5.65
CA GLY A 194 -0.29 22.19 -4.63
C GLY A 194 0.36 22.84 -3.41
N VAL A 195 1.24 22.08 -2.74
CA VAL A 195 1.90 22.51 -1.50
C VAL A 195 2.78 23.75 -1.72
N ALA A 196 3.50 23.82 -2.84
CA ALA A 196 4.32 24.97 -3.17
C ALA A 196 3.50 26.25 -3.38
N THR A 197 2.32 26.12 -3.98
CA THR A 197 1.44 27.27 -4.21
C THR A 197 0.78 27.75 -2.91
N ASP A 198 0.34 26.83 -2.06
CA ASP A 198 -0.23 27.12 -0.73
C ASP A 198 0.75 27.92 0.14
N LEU A 199 2.01 27.51 0.18
CA LEU A 199 3.04 28.12 1.04
C LEU A 199 3.72 29.36 0.47
N GLY A 200 3.28 29.82 -0.70
CA GLY A 200 3.87 30.97 -1.37
C GLY A 200 5.32 30.72 -1.80
N LEU A 201 5.62 29.53 -2.33
CA LEU A 201 6.95 29.17 -2.86
C LEU A 201 7.16 29.64 -4.29
N ALA A 202 6.08 30.06 -4.96
CA ALA A 202 6.07 30.75 -6.24
C ALA A 202 4.80 31.60 -6.36
N ALA A 203 4.72 32.43 -7.41
CA ALA A 203 3.51 33.19 -7.68
C ALA A 203 2.32 32.24 -7.96
N ALA A 204 2.55 31.21 -8.76
CA ALA A 204 1.63 30.11 -9.05
C ALA A 204 2.40 28.87 -9.56
N ALA A 205 1.70 27.78 -9.82
CA ALA A 205 2.29 26.59 -10.41
C ALA A 205 1.45 25.98 -11.55
N LEU A 206 2.09 25.15 -12.37
CA LEU A 206 1.40 24.23 -13.28
C LEU A 206 1.37 22.81 -12.72
N GLY A 207 0.21 22.17 -12.83
CA GLY A 207 0.00 20.75 -12.60
C GLY A 207 -0.45 20.04 -13.88
N THR A 208 -0.57 18.71 -13.78
CA THR A 208 -1.15 17.88 -14.85
C THR A 208 -2.24 16.98 -14.29
N GLU A 209 -3.29 16.74 -15.06
CA GLU A 209 -4.39 15.87 -14.65
C GLU A 209 -4.84 14.93 -15.75
N THR A 210 -4.81 13.63 -15.41
CA THR A 210 -5.56 12.55 -16.06
C THR A 210 -6.93 12.42 -15.38
N SER A 211 -6.93 12.23 -14.06
CA SER A 211 -8.12 12.26 -13.22
C SER A 211 -7.76 12.71 -11.79
N GLY A 212 -8.28 13.85 -11.35
CA GLY A 212 -8.11 14.41 -10.00
C GLY A 212 -6.75 15.03 -9.69
N SER A 213 -5.73 14.84 -10.52
CA SER A 213 -4.35 15.19 -10.22
C SER A 213 -4.00 16.68 -10.18
N ILE A 214 -4.92 17.59 -10.52
CA ILE A 214 -4.85 19.04 -10.26
C ILE A 214 -5.86 19.41 -9.18
N ILE A 215 -7.12 18.98 -9.31
CA ILE A 215 -8.17 19.45 -8.41
C ILE A 215 -8.09 18.87 -6.99
N LEU A 216 -7.61 17.63 -6.81
CA LEU A 216 -7.53 17.02 -5.49
C LEU A 216 -6.33 17.54 -4.68
N PRO A 217 -5.12 17.69 -5.25
CA PRO A 217 -4.05 18.44 -4.58
C PRO A 217 -4.41 19.91 -4.34
N GLY A 218 -5.19 20.52 -5.25
CA GLY A 218 -5.73 21.87 -5.07
C GLY A 218 -6.59 21.98 -3.82
N GLU A 219 -7.56 21.06 -3.67
CA GLU A 219 -8.36 20.94 -2.45
C GLU A 219 -7.48 20.75 -1.21
N LYS A 220 -6.59 19.74 -1.19
CA LYS A 220 -5.80 19.42 0.01
C LYS A 220 -4.78 20.49 0.39
N SER A 221 -4.41 21.34 -0.55
CA SER A 221 -3.51 22.48 -0.33
C SER A 221 -4.26 23.79 -0.17
N ASN A 222 -5.60 23.80 -0.07
CA ASN A 222 -6.40 25.03 0.10
C ASN A 222 -6.18 26.07 -1.01
N ILE A 223 -6.01 25.62 -2.26
CA ILE A 223 -5.81 26.49 -3.42
C ILE A 223 -6.80 26.20 -4.55
N VAL A 224 -6.85 27.09 -5.54
CA VAL A 224 -7.60 26.88 -6.78
C VAL A 224 -6.80 26.00 -7.73
N GLY A 225 -7.48 25.04 -8.34
CA GLY A 225 -6.95 24.22 -9.43
C GLY A 225 -7.92 24.21 -10.60
N ILE A 226 -7.44 24.51 -11.80
CA ILE A 226 -8.23 24.41 -13.03
C ILE A 226 -7.72 23.23 -13.84
N LYS A 227 -8.56 22.20 -13.98
CA LYS A 227 -8.38 21.18 -15.02
C LYS A 227 -9.13 21.66 -16.26
N PRO A 228 -8.45 22.09 -17.34
CA PRO A 228 -9.16 22.53 -18.53
C PRO A 228 -9.71 21.35 -19.34
N THR A 229 -10.46 21.68 -20.40
CA THR A 229 -10.87 20.74 -21.44
C THR A 229 -9.62 20.12 -22.05
N VAL A 230 -9.66 18.81 -22.29
CA VAL A 230 -8.58 18.13 -23.01
C VAL A 230 -8.52 18.68 -24.42
N GLY A 231 -7.40 19.31 -24.76
CA GLY A 231 -7.20 20.08 -25.99
C GLY A 231 -7.25 21.60 -25.83
N LEU A 232 -7.59 22.16 -24.67
CA LEU A 232 -7.45 23.61 -24.49
C LEU A 232 -5.98 24.02 -24.33
N THR A 233 -5.21 23.20 -23.63
CA THR A 233 -3.76 23.36 -23.41
C THR A 233 -3.03 22.18 -24.05
N SER A 234 -1.88 22.46 -24.68
CA SER A 234 -1.08 21.43 -25.35
C SER A 234 -0.41 20.49 -24.35
N ARG A 235 -0.40 19.19 -24.65
CA ARG A 235 0.37 18.17 -23.92
C ARG A 235 1.70 17.81 -24.60
N TYR A 236 2.12 18.55 -25.63
CA TYR A 236 3.38 18.29 -26.31
C TYR A 236 4.58 18.39 -25.36
N MET A 237 5.49 17.41 -25.43
CA MET A 237 6.65 17.21 -24.53
C MET A 237 6.30 17.16 -23.04
N VAL A 238 5.11 16.64 -22.69
CA VAL A 238 4.75 16.28 -21.32
C VAL A 238 4.71 14.76 -21.21
N ILE A 239 5.28 14.20 -20.14
CA ILE A 239 5.25 12.75 -19.89
C ILE A 239 3.77 12.30 -19.77
N PRO A 240 3.28 11.39 -20.64
CA PRO A 240 1.86 11.11 -20.75
C PRO A 240 1.42 9.93 -19.88
N ILE A 241 0.12 9.92 -19.54
CA ILE A 241 -0.64 8.77 -19.05
C ILE A 241 -1.74 8.40 -20.04
N SER A 242 -2.67 9.31 -20.35
CA SER A 242 -3.74 9.06 -21.32
C SER A 242 -3.96 10.23 -22.26
N GLU A 243 -3.81 9.97 -23.56
CA GLU A 243 -4.05 10.99 -24.59
C GLU A 243 -5.51 11.49 -24.65
N ARG A 244 -6.46 10.82 -23.99
CA ARG A 244 -7.87 11.21 -23.95
C ARG A 244 -8.24 12.03 -22.71
N GLN A 245 -7.44 11.95 -21.66
CA GLN A 245 -7.77 12.54 -20.36
C GLN A 245 -6.74 13.58 -19.89
N ASP A 246 -5.48 13.44 -20.32
CA ASP A 246 -4.39 14.29 -19.89
C ASP A 246 -4.57 15.74 -20.33
N THR A 247 -4.34 16.64 -19.40
CA THR A 247 -4.30 18.07 -19.64
C THR A 247 -3.38 18.79 -18.64
N ILE A 248 -2.87 19.94 -19.04
CA ILE A 248 -2.01 20.80 -18.22
C ILE A 248 -2.87 21.95 -17.73
N GLY A 249 -2.84 22.23 -16.43
CA GLY A 249 -3.69 23.25 -15.85
C GLY A 249 -3.02 24.04 -14.72
N PRO A 250 -3.49 25.27 -14.48
CA PRO A 250 -2.94 26.14 -13.47
C PRO A 250 -3.41 25.80 -12.06
N MET A 251 -2.53 26.04 -11.11
CA MET A 251 -2.77 25.95 -9.67
C MET A 251 -2.33 27.26 -9.03
N ALA A 252 -3.25 27.97 -8.37
CA ALA A 252 -2.99 29.29 -7.80
C ALA A 252 -3.84 29.53 -6.55
N ARG A 253 -3.43 30.48 -5.69
CA ARG A 253 -4.16 30.82 -4.46
C ARG A 253 -5.49 31.56 -4.73
N THR A 254 -5.69 32.09 -5.94
CA THR A 254 -6.93 32.78 -6.32
C THR A 254 -7.44 32.31 -7.68
N VAL A 255 -8.76 32.42 -7.90
CA VAL A 255 -9.35 32.08 -9.21
C VAL A 255 -8.81 33.00 -10.30
N LYS A 256 -8.60 34.28 -9.97
CA LYS A 256 -8.05 35.27 -10.91
C LYS A 256 -6.63 34.93 -11.35
N ASP A 257 -5.77 34.53 -10.43
CA ASP A 257 -4.39 34.13 -10.75
C ASP A 257 -4.37 32.87 -11.62
N ALA A 258 -5.20 31.88 -11.30
CA ALA A 258 -5.33 30.67 -12.10
C ALA A 258 -5.84 30.98 -13.52
N ALA A 259 -6.81 31.88 -13.65
CA ALA A 259 -7.34 32.31 -14.94
C ALA A 259 -6.31 33.09 -15.79
N MET A 260 -5.50 33.97 -15.17
CA MET A 260 -4.40 34.65 -15.84
C MET A 260 -3.34 33.66 -16.37
N LEU A 261 -3.06 32.61 -15.60
CA LEU A 261 -2.11 31.58 -16.00
C LEU A 261 -2.69 30.71 -17.13
N LEU A 262 -3.98 30.34 -17.05
CA LEU A 262 -4.68 29.63 -18.13
C LEU A 262 -4.67 30.44 -19.44
N GLN A 263 -4.90 31.75 -19.36
CA GLN A 263 -4.89 32.65 -20.51
C GLN A 263 -3.58 32.55 -21.31
N VAL A 264 -2.45 32.40 -20.62
CA VAL A 264 -1.13 32.32 -21.25
C VAL A 264 -0.89 30.96 -21.90
N ILE A 265 -1.29 29.86 -21.26
CA ILE A 265 -0.97 28.51 -21.75
C ILE A 265 -1.99 27.94 -22.75
N ALA A 266 -3.21 28.49 -22.78
CA ALA A 266 -4.29 28.04 -23.66
C ALA A 266 -4.00 28.32 -25.15
N GLY A 267 -4.61 27.53 -26.03
CA GLY A 267 -4.62 27.74 -27.48
C GLY A 267 -3.91 26.65 -28.29
N VAL A 268 -4.17 26.68 -29.60
CA VAL A 268 -3.76 25.66 -30.58
C VAL A 268 -2.25 25.41 -30.60
N ASP A 269 -1.90 24.14 -30.77
CA ASP A 269 -0.58 23.61 -31.04
C ASP A 269 -0.66 22.48 -32.08
N VAL A 270 -0.02 22.65 -33.23
CA VAL A 270 -0.02 21.64 -34.30
C VAL A 270 0.70 20.35 -33.91
N LYS A 271 1.52 20.37 -32.85
CA LYS A 271 2.21 19.19 -32.31
C LYS A 271 1.33 18.37 -31.36
N ASP A 272 0.14 18.85 -31.04
CA ASP A 272 -0.88 18.15 -30.26
C ASP A 272 -2.26 18.27 -30.94
N ASN A 273 -2.65 17.19 -31.62
CA ASN A 273 -3.87 17.14 -32.42
C ASN A 273 -5.15 17.40 -31.62
N TYR A 274 -5.17 17.18 -30.30
CA TYR A 274 -6.34 17.49 -29.47
C TYR A 274 -6.62 18.98 -29.42
N THR A 275 -5.58 19.82 -29.56
CA THR A 275 -5.77 21.27 -29.54
C THR A 275 -6.43 21.82 -30.81
N LEU A 276 -6.36 21.07 -31.91
CA LEU A 276 -7.03 21.40 -33.17
C LEU A 276 -8.56 21.28 -33.06
N ALA A 277 -9.06 20.56 -32.06
CA ALA A 277 -10.49 20.44 -31.79
C ALA A 277 -11.08 21.65 -31.04
N SER A 278 -10.24 22.58 -30.56
CA SER A 278 -10.70 23.79 -29.88
C SER A 278 -11.51 24.67 -30.84
N PRO A 279 -12.73 25.09 -30.46
CA PRO A 279 -13.57 25.94 -31.32
C PRO A 279 -13.04 27.38 -31.42
N PHE A 280 -12.05 27.74 -30.60
CA PHE A 280 -11.56 29.11 -30.48
C PHE A 280 -10.37 29.43 -31.40
N GLY A 281 -9.78 28.40 -32.03
CA GLY A 281 -8.56 28.56 -32.82
C GLY A 281 -7.44 29.24 -32.02
N LYS A 282 -6.88 30.32 -32.56
CA LYS A 282 -5.79 31.09 -31.92
C LYS A 282 -6.24 32.08 -30.85
N SER A 283 -7.56 32.29 -30.68
CA SER A 283 -8.11 33.33 -29.83
C SER A 283 -9.05 32.72 -28.78
N PRO A 284 -8.51 32.08 -27.72
CA PRO A 284 -9.33 31.61 -26.61
C PRO A 284 -10.06 32.78 -25.93
N PRO A 285 -11.17 32.51 -25.22
CA PRO A 285 -11.85 33.50 -24.40
C PRO A 285 -10.89 34.21 -23.42
N ASP A 286 -11.24 35.44 -23.03
CA ASP A 286 -10.48 36.17 -22.01
C ASP A 286 -10.85 35.66 -20.61
N TYR A 287 -10.15 34.62 -20.19
CA TYR A 287 -10.38 33.95 -18.91
C TYR A 287 -10.13 34.87 -17.72
N ALA A 288 -9.15 35.77 -17.82
CA ALA A 288 -8.92 36.74 -16.76
C ALA A 288 -10.11 37.70 -16.67
N ALA A 289 -10.60 38.24 -17.79
CA ALA A 289 -11.75 39.15 -17.79
C ALA A 289 -13.05 38.48 -17.31
N ALA A 290 -13.20 37.16 -17.47
CA ALA A 290 -14.35 36.41 -16.98
C ALA A 290 -14.55 36.46 -15.45
N CYS A 291 -13.49 36.80 -14.69
CA CYS A 291 -13.53 36.96 -13.24
C CYS A 291 -14.37 38.17 -12.81
N THR A 292 -15.69 38.00 -12.80
CA THR A 292 -16.68 39.03 -12.47
C THR A 292 -17.49 38.66 -11.23
N LEU A 293 -17.83 39.65 -10.39
CA LEU A 293 -18.60 39.42 -9.15
C LEU A 293 -20.03 38.92 -9.42
N SER A 294 -20.55 39.14 -10.61
CA SER A 294 -21.89 38.70 -11.05
C SER A 294 -21.89 37.33 -11.72
N GLY A 295 -20.78 36.60 -11.74
CA GLY A 295 -20.64 35.35 -12.51
C GLY A 295 -21.68 34.27 -12.18
N LEU A 296 -22.22 34.25 -10.96
CA LEU A 296 -23.29 33.33 -10.52
C LEU A 296 -24.72 33.81 -10.85
N LYS A 297 -24.93 35.10 -11.10
CA LYS A 297 -26.27 35.68 -11.28
C LYS A 297 -26.96 35.07 -12.50
N GLY A 298 -28.15 34.51 -12.29
CA GLY A 298 -28.97 33.90 -13.34
C GLY A 298 -28.49 32.53 -13.83
N LYS A 299 -27.41 31.98 -13.26
CA LYS A 299 -26.89 30.66 -13.64
C LYS A 299 -27.75 29.54 -13.09
N ARG A 300 -27.87 28.44 -13.82
CA ARG A 300 -28.55 27.20 -13.41
C ARG A 300 -27.51 26.15 -13.09
N ILE A 301 -27.41 25.76 -11.82
CA ILE A 301 -26.36 24.88 -11.32
C ILE A 301 -26.99 23.60 -10.77
N GLY A 302 -26.55 22.45 -11.30
CA GLY A 302 -27.04 21.14 -10.89
C GLY A 302 -26.27 20.52 -9.73
N VAL A 303 -26.98 19.80 -8.88
CA VAL A 303 -26.42 19.00 -7.77
C VAL A 303 -26.79 17.52 -8.00
N PRO A 304 -25.85 16.65 -8.41
CA PRO A 304 -26.11 15.23 -8.63
C PRO A 304 -26.15 14.49 -7.28
N ARG A 305 -27.31 14.48 -6.64
CA ARG A 305 -27.51 13.87 -5.32
C ARG A 305 -27.15 12.38 -5.28
N ASN A 306 -27.36 11.65 -6.37
CA ASN A 306 -26.99 10.23 -6.47
C ASN A 306 -25.47 10.00 -6.37
N VAL A 307 -24.65 10.96 -6.81
CA VAL A 307 -23.20 10.92 -6.64
C VAL A 307 -22.82 11.20 -5.19
N ILE A 308 -23.40 12.25 -4.60
CA ILE A 308 -23.12 12.68 -3.21
C ILE A 308 -23.51 11.60 -2.21
N ASN A 309 -24.64 10.92 -2.43
CA ASN A 309 -25.16 9.88 -1.55
C ASN A 309 -24.23 8.66 -1.44
N THR A 310 -23.25 8.50 -2.34
CA THR A 310 -22.24 7.43 -2.23
C THR A 310 -21.25 7.62 -1.08
N LEU A 311 -21.11 8.83 -0.54
CA LEU A 311 -20.38 9.09 0.71
C LEU A 311 -21.12 8.55 1.95
N GLY A 312 -22.35 8.07 1.79
CA GLY A 312 -23.15 7.50 2.87
C GLY A 312 -23.74 8.59 3.77
N ASN A 313 -23.15 8.80 4.95
CA ASN A 313 -23.77 9.60 6.01
C ASN A 313 -23.85 11.10 5.64
N PRO A 314 -25.06 11.69 5.53
CA PRO A 314 -25.24 13.11 5.17
C PRO A 314 -24.69 14.10 6.21
N ARG A 315 -24.32 13.61 7.41
CA ARG A 315 -23.75 14.43 8.50
C ARG A 315 -22.22 14.50 8.50
N THR A 316 -21.55 14.06 7.43
CA THR A 316 -20.09 14.25 7.33
C THR A 316 -19.74 15.75 7.23
N PRO A 317 -18.58 16.18 7.76
CA PRO A 317 -18.11 17.56 7.61
C PRO A 317 -18.04 18.03 6.16
N THR A 318 -17.71 17.13 5.24
CA THR A 318 -17.70 17.38 3.80
C THR A 318 -19.09 17.74 3.26
N ILE A 319 -20.11 16.93 3.53
CA ILE A 319 -21.48 17.18 3.04
C ILE A 319 -22.05 18.45 3.67
N SER A 320 -21.96 18.61 4.99
CA SER A 320 -22.46 19.82 5.67
C SER A 320 -21.76 21.10 5.20
N THR A 321 -20.46 21.04 4.89
CA THR A 321 -19.75 22.16 4.27
C THR A 321 -20.22 22.40 2.84
N PHE A 322 -20.43 21.35 2.06
CA PHE A 322 -20.97 21.48 0.70
C PHE A 322 -22.39 22.09 0.66
N GLU A 323 -23.30 21.74 1.57
CA GLU A 323 -24.64 22.38 1.65
C GLU A 323 -24.56 23.89 1.94
N ARG A 324 -23.57 24.33 2.74
CA ARG A 324 -23.32 25.75 2.97
C ARG A 324 -22.84 26.44 1.68
N ALA A 325 -22.04 25.76 0.87
CA ALA A 325 -21.62 26.27 -0.43
C ALA A 325 -22.81 26.43 -1.38
N ILE A 326 -23.71 25.44 -1.43
CA ILE A 326 -24.96 25.52 -2.21
C ILE A 326 -25.78 26.74 -1.79
N SER A 327 -25.93 26.95 -0.48
CA SER A 327 -26.68 28.09 0.07
C SER A 327 -26.06 29.44 -0.33
N LEU A 328 -24.72 29.54 -0.31
CA LEU A 328 -23.99 30.73 -0.74
C LEU A 328 -24.19 30.99 -2.25
N ILE A 329 -24.10 29.93 -3.07
CA ILE A 329 -24.31 29.99 -4.51
C ILE A 329 -25.74 30.41 -4.85
N ALA A 330 -26.74 29.89 -4.15
CA ALA A 330 -28.14 30.29 -4.32
C ALA A 330 -28.33 31.78 -3.93
N GLY A 331 -27.77 32.20 -2.80
CA GLY A 331 -27.78 33.60 -2.35
C GLY A 331 -27.10 34.57 -3.32
N ALA A 332 -26.17 34.09 -4.14
CA ALA A 332 -25.53 34.83 -5.22
C ALA A 332 -26.43 35.09 -6.44
N GLY A 333 -27.63 34.51 -6.46
CA GLY A 333 -28.59 34.63 -7.57
C GLY A 333 -28.51 33.49 -8.59
N ALA A 334 -27.87 32.36 -8.26
CA ALA A 334 -27.96 31.14 -9.07
C ALA A 334 -29.19 30.32 -8.70
N THR A 335 -29.78 29.64 -9.68
CA THR A 335 -30.83 28.63 -9.49
C THR A 335 -30.17 27.27 -9.25
N ILE A 336 -30.47 26.65 -8.11
CA ILE A 336 -30.00 25.30 -7.77
C ILE A 336 -31.02 24.27 -8.29
N VAL A 337 -30.53 23.26 -8.99
CA VAL A 337 -31.32 22.12 -9.49
C VAL A 337 -30.87 20.85 -8.80
N GLU A 338 -31.69 20.36 -7.86
CA GLU A 338 -31.35 19.27 -6.95
C GLU A 338 -31.41 17.86 -7.58
N ASP A 339 -32.04 17.70 -8.74
CA ASP A 339 -32.19 16.40 -9.43
C ASP A 339 -31.27 16.28 -10.67
N ALA A 340 -30.04 16.80 -10.56
CA ALA A 340 -29.07 16.75 -11.66
C ALA A 340 -28.32 15.40 -11.74
N ASN A 341 -29.01 14.30 -11.48
CA ASN A 341 -28.41 12.98 -11.29
C ASN A 341 -27.69 12.43 -12.54
N PHE A 342 -26.58 11.72 -12.29
CA PHE A 342 -25.85 10.98 -13.32
C PHE A 342 -26.45 9.58 -13.46
N THR A 343 -27.25 9.36 -14.49
CA THR A 343 -28.09 8.16 -14.66
C THR A 343 -27.29 6.86 -14.79
N ALA A 344 -26.05 6.92 -15.26
CA ALA A 344 -25.17 5.75 -15.39
C ALA A 344 -24.16 5.60 -14.24
N TYR A 345 -24.24 6.41 -13.19
CA TYR A 345 -23.21 6.44 -12.14
C TYR A 345 -23.05 5.11 -11.39
N ASN A 346 -24.15 4.41 -11.10
CA ASN A 346 -24.07 3.09 -10.46
C ASN A 346 -23.38 2.05 -11.35
N ALA A 347 -23.63 2.09 -12.66
CA ALA A 347 -22.95 1.21 -13.62
C ALA A 347 -21.46 1.57 -13.76
N PHE A 348 -21.12 2.86 -13.69
CA PHE A 348 -19.74 3.34 -13.64
C PHE A 348 -18.97 2.76 -12.45
N LEU A 349 -19.55 2.79 -11.24
CA LEU A 349 -18.91 2.24 -10.03
C LEU A 349 -18.62 0.73 -10.10
N GLN A 350 -19.31 0.01 -10.98
CA GLN A 350 -19.17 -1.44 -11.16
C GLN A 350 -18.30 -1.81 -12.38
N SER A 351 -17.83 -0.81 -13.15
CA SER A 351 -17.10 -1.04 -14.40
C SER A 351 -15.60 -0.81 -14.26
N GLN A 352 -14.81 -1.67 -14.89
CA GLN A 352 -13.36 -1.48 -15.04
C GLN A 352 -12.98 -0.73 -16.32
N ALA A 353 -13.93 -0.46 -17.22
CA ALA A 353 -13.64 0.09 -18.53
C ALA A 353 -12.86 1.43 -18.49
N PRO A 354 -13.20 2.42 -17.63
CA PRO A 354 -12.42 3.65 -17.53
C PRO A 354 -10.95 3.43 -17.20
N SER A 355 -10.65 2.53 -16.27
CA SER A 355 -9.27 2.21 -15.86
C SER A 355 -8.50 1.48 -16.97
N ILE A 356 -9.15 0.56 -17.69
CA ILE A 356 -8.54 -0.16 -18.81
C ILE A 356 -8.24 0.79 -19.97
N VAL A 357 -9.12 1.76 -20.26
CA VAL A 357 -8.88 2.77 -21.30
C VAL A 357 -7.63 3.58 -21.00
N VAL A 358 -7.45 4.03 -19.76
CA VAL A 358 -6.24 4.76 -19.34
C VAL A 358 -4.99 3.90 -19.45
N ALA A 359 -5.05 2.64 -19.00
CA ALA A 359 -3.95 1.67 -19.12
C ALA A 359 -3.54 1.43 -20.59
N ALA A 360 -4.52 1.27 -21.47
CA ALA A 360 -4.30 1.05 -22.89
C ALA A 360 -3.71 2.29 -23.59
N ASP A 361 -4.15 3.48 -23.22
CA ASP A 361 -3.54 4.73 -23.70
C ASP A 361 -2.11 4.89 -23.24
N PHE A 362 -1.79 4.51 -22.00
CA PHE A 362 -0.43 4.62 -21.45
C PHE A 362 0.55 3.77 -22.26
N LEU A 363 0.20 2.52 -22.58
CA LEU A 363 0.99 1.64 -23.44
C LEU A 363 1.26 2.24 -24.83
N SER A 364 0.31 3.00 -25.39
CA SER A 364 0.48 3.63 -26.69
C SER A 364 1.18 4.99 -26.64
N SER A 365 1.01 5.74 -25.55
CA SER A 365 1.46 7.14 -25.45
C SER A 365 2.89 7.25 -24.95
N LEU A 366 3.28 6.39 -24.01
CA LEU A 366 4.61 6.39 -23.42
C LEU A 366 5.72 6.14 -24.46
N PRO A 367 5.65 5.11 -25.34
CA PRO A 367 6.68 4.90 -26.36
C PRO A 367 6.85 6.09 -27.31
N ARG A 368 5.74 6.76 -27.67
CA ARG A 368 5.78 7.96 -28.52
C ARG A 368 6.57 9.09 -27.84
N TYR A 369 6.32 9.34 -26.56
CA TYR A 369 7.08 10.33 -25.79
C TYR A 369 8.57 9.96 -25.73
N LEU A 370 8.89 8.73 -25.35
CA LEU A 370 10.29 8.27 -25.21
C LEU A 370 11.07 8.36 -26.53
N SER A 371 10.42 8.03 -27.65
CA SER A 371 11.04 8.12 -28.98
C SER A 371 11.33 9.57 -29.42
N ALA A 372 10.65 10.54 -28.82
CA ALA A 372 10.80 11.96 -29.14
C ALA A 372 11.89 12.64 -28.30
N LEU A 373 12.49 11.96 -27.32
CA LEU A 373 13.62 12.48 -26.56
C LEU A 373 14.83 12.75 -27.47
N SER A 374 15.63 13.75 -27.12
CA SER A 374 16.93 14.03 -27.76
C SER A 374 18.04 13.21 -27.14
N SER A 375 17.92 12.88 -25.85
CA SER A 375 18.81 11.99 -25.12
C SER A 375 18.01 11.07 -24.22
N ASN A 376 18.35 9.79 -24.23
CA ASN A 376 17.69 8.73 -23.47
C ASN A 376 18.77 7.80 -22.90
N LEU A 377 19.43 8.25 -21.83
CA LEU A 377 20.65 7.63 -21.31
C LEU A 377 20.47 6.19 -20.84
N ASN A 378 19.28 5.86 -20.32
CA ASN A 378 18.95 4.51 -19.83
C ASN A 378 18.36 3.60 -20.91
N ASN A 379 18.33 4.03 -22.19
CA ASN A 379 17.81 3.27 -23.32
C ASN A 379 16.38 2.73 -23.11
N LEU A 380 15.49 3.59 -22.62
CA LEU A 380 14.09 3.23 -22.29
C LEU A 380 13.16 3.56 -23.45
N TYR A 381 12.47 2.59 -24.04
CA TYR A 381 11.63 2.80 -25.23
C TYR A 381 10.17 2.43 -25.01
N ARG A 382 9.86 1.69 -23.95
CA ARG A 382 8.51 1.20 -23.61
C ARG A 382 8.38 0.94 -22.12
N LEU A 383 7.16 0.60 -21.69
CA LEU A 383 6.84 0.38 -20.28
C LEU A 383 7.66 -0.76 -19.66
N GLU A 384 7.94 -1.81 -20.43
CA GLU A 384 8.74 -2.95 -19.97
C GLU A 384 10.16 -2.53 -19.58
N ASP A 385 10.76 -1.60 -20.32
CA ASP A 385 12.12 -1.14 -20.04
C ASP A 385 12.14 -0.31 -18.75
N ILE A 386 11.14 0.57 -18.55
CA ILE A 386 10.98 1.36 -17.32
C ILE A 386 10.73 0.46 -16.12
N ARG A 387 9.82 -0.51 -16.27
CA ARG A 387 9.52 -1.50 -15.24
C ARG A 387 10.78 -2.30 -14.88
N HIS A 388 11.53 -2.73 -15.89
CA HIS A 388 12.79 -3.44 -15.69
C HIS A 388 13.79 -2.58 -14.93
N PHE A 389 14.02 -1.33 -15.35
CA PHE A 389 14.88 -0.39 -14.60
C PHE A 389 14.42 -0.26 -13.15
N THR A 390 13.12 -0.05 -12.94
CA THR A 390 12.52 0.17 -11.62
C THR A 390 12.72 -1.02 -10.69
N MET A 391 12.58 -2.25 -11.19
CA MET A 391 12.75 -3.46 -10.39
C MET A 391 14.20 -3.77 -10.02
N HIS A 392 15.18 -3.25 -10.78
CA HIS A 392 16.60 -3.55 -10.61
C HIS A 392 17.41 -2.37 -10.07
N SER A 393 16.78 -1.20 -9.89
CA SER A 393 17.42 -0.02 -9.32
C SER A 393 17.07 0.10 -7.84
N SER A 394 18.08 0.07 -6.97
CA SER A 394 17.89 0.33 -5.53
C SER A 394 17.41 1.76 -5.23
N LEU A 395 17.57 2.68 -6.19
CA LEU A 395 17.11 4.07 -6.07
C LEU A 395 15.57 4.18 -6.16
N GLU A 396 14.89 3.17 -6.68
CA GLU A 396 13.46 3.20 -6.97
C GLU A 396 12.59 2.62 -5.84
N ASP A 397 13.18 2.24 -4.70
CA ASP A 397 12.48 1.68 -3.52
C ASP A 397 11.61 0.44 -3.83
N TYR A 398 11.98 -0.33 -4.87
CA TYR A 398 11.37 -1.64 -5.16
C TYR A 398 11.96 -2.72 -4.22
N PRO A 399 11.15 -3.65 -3.65
CA PRO A 399 9.71 -3.87 -3.87
C PRO A 399 8.77 -3.16 -2.87
N SER A 400 9.27 -2.33 -1.96
CA SER A 400 8.44 -1.53 -1.01
C SER A 400 7.44 -0.62 -1.75
N ARG A 401 7.85 -0.14 -2.92
CA ARG A 401 7.08 0.61 -3.91
C ARG A 401 6.99 -0.25 -5.17
N ASP A 402 5.93 -1.05 -5.26
CA ASP A 402 5.79 -2.04 -6.34
C ASP A 402 5.59 -1.41 -7.73
N THR A 403 5.55 -2.25 -8.76
CA THR A 403 5.15 -1.90 -10.14
C THR A 403 3.77 -2.49 -10.48
N GLY A 404 2.94 -2.80 -9.48
CA GLY A 404 1.78 -3.67 -9.64
C GLY A 404 0.76 -3.16 -10.66
N LEU A 405 0.62 -1.84 -10.82
CA LEU A 405 -0.27 -1.29 -11.84
C LEU A 405 0.28 -1.52 -13.26
N TRP A 406 1.59 -1.34 -13.45
CA TRP A 406 2.25 -1.66 -14.72
C TRP A 406 2.19 -3.16 -15.03
N ASP A 407 2.31 -4.01 -14.02
CA ASP A 407 2.21 -5.46 -14.18
C ASP A 407 0.83 -5.85 -14.73
N LEU A 408 -0.24 -5.25 -14.19
CA LEU A 408 -1.61 -5.44 -14.70
C LEU A 408 -1.77 -4.92 -16.13
N VAL A 409 -1.21 -3.75 -16.43
CA VAL A 409 -1.26 -3.14 -17.77
C VAL A 409 -0.58 -4.05 -18.79
N LEU A 410 0.63 -4.53 -18.49
CA LEU A 410 1.39 -5.43 -19.37
C LEU A 410 0.75 -6.80 -19.52
N LEU A 411 0.12 -7.32 -18.45
CA LEU A 411 -0.60 -8.59 -18.48
C LEU A 411 -1.84 -8.52 -19.38
N ALA A 412 -2.56 -7.39 -19.37
CA ALA A 412 -3.76 -7.21 -20.20
C ALA A 412 -3.44 -7.27 -21.70
N ARG A 413 -2.24 -6.83 -22.13
CA ARG A 413 -1.82 -6.78 -23.54
C ARG A 413 -2.79 -6.04 -24.47
N VAL A 414 -3.56 -5.10 -23.93
CA VAL A 414 -4.48 -4.24 -24.68
C VAL A 414 -3.88 -2.84 -24.75
N ASN A 415 -3.74 -2.31 -25.96
CA ASN A 415 -3.37 -0.91 -26.20
C ASN A 415 -4.51 -0.20 -26.93
N ASN A 416 -4.39 1.11 -27.13
CA ASN A 416 -5.50 1.89 -27.71
C ASN A 416 -5.72 1.70 -29.23
N THR A 417 -4.99 0.77 -29.87
CA THR A 417 -5.21 0.31 -31.24
C THR A 417 -5.87 -1.07 -31.31
N SER A 418 -5.94 -1.80 -30.19
CA SER A 418 -6.59 -3.11 -30.10
C SER A 418 -8.10 -3.02 -30.40
N PRO A 419 -8.70 -4.02 -31.08
CA PRO A 419 -10.15 -4.03 -31.33
C PRO A 419 -11.00 -3.96 -30.06
N GLU A 420 -10.58 -4.67 -29.00
CA GLU A 420 -11.30 -4.77 -27.73
C GLU A 420 -11.39 -3.42 -27.00
N PHE A 421 -10.37 -2.56 -27.17
CA PHE A 421 -10.30 -1.23 -26.58
C PHE A 421 -11.53 -0.37 -26.93
N TRP A 422 -12.00 -0.44 -28.18
CA TRP A 422 -13.05 0.46 -28.64
C TRP A 422 -14.39 0.23 -27.96
N SER A 423 -14.71 -1.02 -27.62
CA SER A 423 -15.95 -1.31 -26.87
C SER A 423 -15.89 -0.76 -25.44
N LEU A 424 -14.74 -0.90 -24.77
CA LEU A 424 -14.48 -0.34 -23.44
C LEU A 424 -14.49 1.19 -23.47
N TYR A 425 -13.91 1.79 -24.52
CA TYR A 425 -13.91 3.23 -24.70
C TYR A 425 -15.32 3.78 -24.88
N GLN A 426 -16.16 3.15 -25.73
CA GLN A 426 -17.56 3.55 -25.90
C GLN A 426 -18.36 3.41 -24.60
N GLN A 427 -18.11 2.34 -23.84
CA GLN A 427 -18.72 2.17 -22.52
C GLN A 427 -18.30 3.30 -21.56
N ALA A 428 -17.02 3.65 -21.52
CA ALA A 428 -16.51 4.74 -20.70
C ALA A 428 -17.14 6.08 -21.10
N LEU A 429 -17.20 6.40 -22.40
CA LEU A 429 -17.83 7.62 -22.90
C LEU A 429 -19.29 7.74 -22.44
N ARG A 430 -20.07 6.65 -22.49
CA ARG A 430 -21.45 6.65 -22.01
C ARG A 430 -21.57 7.11 -20.54
N PHE A 431 -20.59 6.80 -19.69
CA PHE A 431 -20.60 7.23 -18.29
C PHE A 431 -20.41 8.73 -18.10
N GLY A 432 -19.70 9.42 -18.99
CA GLY A 432 -19.51 10.87 -18.92
C GLY A 432 -20.45 11.69 -19.80
N GLU A 433 -20.90 11.11 -20.91
CA GLU A 433 -21.80 11.73 -21.88
C GLU A 433 -23.26 11.63 -21.41
N GLU A 434 -24.11 10.89 -22.15
CA GLU A 434 -25.54 10.76 -21.87
C GLU A 434 -25.82 10.29 -20.42
N GLY A 435 -25.02 9.34 -19.92
CA GLY A 435 -25.18 8.78 -18.58
C GLY A 435 -24.62 9.65 -17.45
N GLY A 436 -23.85 10.69 -17.78
CA GLY A 436 -23.02 11.44 -16.82
C GLY A 436 -23.26 12.93 -16.85
N LEU A 437 -22.14 13.67 -16.80
CA LEU A 437 -22.09 15.12 -16.72
C LEU A 437 -22.82 15.78 -17.90
N LEU A 438 -22.48 15.42 -19.15
CA LEU A 438 -23.07 16.11 -20.31
C LEU A 438 -24.58 15.85 -20.42
N GLY A 439 -25.01 14.63 -20.11
CA GLY A 439 -26.42 14.28 -20.03
C GLY A 439 -27.16 15.05 -18.94
N ALA A 440 -26.56 15.21 -17.76
CA ALA A 440 -27.15 16.00 -16.67
C ALA A 440 -27.27 17.48 -17.05
N LEU A 441 -26.23 18.07 -17.66
CA LEU A 441 -26.25 19.44 -18.17
C LEU A 441 -27.38 19.65 -19.20
N SER A 442 -27.48 18.73 -20.16
CA SER A 442 -28.48 18.79 -21.23
C SER A 442 -29.92 18.62 -20.71
N ARG A 443 -30.20 17.53 -19.98
CA ARG A 443 -31.56 17.21 -19.48
C ARG A 443 -32.15 18.32 -18.62
N ASN A 444 -31.30 18.96 -17.80
CA ASN A 444 -31.73 19.96 -16.82
C ASN A 444 -31.49 21.41 -17.25
N LYS A 445 -30.95 21.63 -18.47
CA LYS A 445 -30.57 22.95 -19.01
C LYS A 445 -29.70 23.72 -18.02
N LEU A 446 -28.56 23.14 -17.64
CA LEU A 446 -27.64 23.66 -16.64
C LEU A 446 -26.45 24.35 -17.30
N ASP A 447 -25.94 25.39 -16.65
CA ASP A 447 -24.66 26.03 -17.00
C ASP A 447 -23.46 25.27 -16.40
N ALA A 448 -23.66 24.64 -15.23
CA ALA A 448 -22.66 23.81 -14.57
C ALA A 448 -23.28 22.80 -13.61
N VAL A 449 -22.45 21.85 -13.18
CA VAL A 449 -22.70 20.97 -12.04
C VAL A 449 -21.71 21.31 -10.94
N ILE A 450 -22.12 21.19 -9.67
CA ILE A 450 -21.21 21.30 -8.52
C ILE A 450 -21.19 20.01 -7.70
N LEU A 451 -20.02 19.70 -7.16
CA LEU A 451 -19.77 18.55 -6.29
C LEU A 451 -18.69 18.91 -5.25
N PRO A 452 -18.65 18.23 -4.08
CA PRO A 452 -17.44 18.20 -3.27
C PRO A 452 -16.25 17.79 -4.14
N SER A 453 -15.12 18.48 -4.04
CA SER A 453 -13.99 18.28 -4.97
C SER A 453 -13.49 16.84 -5.00
N TYR A 454 -13.49 16.15 -3.86
CA TYR A 454 -13.20 14.72 -3.74
C TYR A 454 -14.03 13.79 -4.65
N LEU A 455 -15.24 14.19 -5.06
CA LEU A 455 -16.13 13.40 -5.94
C LEU A 455 -16.12 13.87 -7.39
N ALA A 456 -15.43 14.96 -7.71
CA ALA A 456 -15.63 15.70 -8.95
C ALA A 456 -14.77 15.21 -10.13
N SER A 457 -13.72 14.42 -9.90
CA SER A 457 -12.70 14.10 -10.91
C SER A 457 -13.11 13.04 -11.93
N SER A 458 -13.68 11.94 -11.48
CA SER A 458 -13.73 10.71 -12.28
C SER A 458 -14.55 10.85 -13.58
N ILE A 459 -15.76 11.43 -13.49
CA ILE A 459 -16.66 11.55 -14.64
C ILE A 459 -16.15 12.56 -15.68
N PRO A 460 -15.75 13.79 -15.30
CA PRO A 460 -15.18 14.73 -16.29
C PRO A 460 -13.82 14.29 -16.82
N GLY A 461 -13.03 13.53 -16.05
CA GLY A 461 -11.76 12.94 -16.51
C GLY A 461 -11.97 12.07 -17.74
N ILE A 462 -12.95 11.15 -17.69
CA ILE A 462 -13.26 10.21 -18.80
C ILE A 462 -13.51 10.93 -20.13
N ILE A 463 -14.30 12.00 -20.10
CA ILE A 463 -14.70 12.73 -21.31
C ILE A 463 -13.80 13.93 -21.60
N GLY A 464 -12.83 14.25 -20.74
CA GLY A 464 -11.96 15.40 -20.88
C GLY A 464 -12.66 16.76 -20.71
N SER A 465 -13.72 16.84 -19.90
CA SER A 465 -14.45 18.09 -19.58
C SER A 465 -13.72 18.93 -18.53
N PRO A 466 -13.92 20.26 -18.46
CA PRO A 466 -13.24 21.11 -17.50
C PRO A 466 -13.80 21.01 -16.07
N ILE A 467 -12.92 21.20 -15.09
CA ILE A 467 -13.23 21.27 -13.66
C ILE A 467 -12.46 22.42 -13.03
N ILE A 468 -13.11 23.20 -12.15
CA ILE A 468 -12.44 24.19 -11.30
C ILE A 468 -12.75 23.88 -9.85
N THR A 469 -11.72 23.50 -9.07
CA THR A 469 -11.85 23.43 -7.60
C THR A 469 -11.58 24.80 -7.00
N VAL A 470 -12.39 25.18 -6.01
CA VAL A 470 -12.19 26.36 -5.19
C VAL A 470 -12.21 25.95 -3.72
N PRO A 471 -11.29 26.47 -2.89
CA PRO A 471 -11.29 26.20 -1.47
C PRO A 471 -12.60 26.63 -0.79
N PHE A 472 -13.14 25.76 0.06
CA PHE A 472 -14.32 26.09 0.86
C PHE A 472 -14.38 25.27 2.15
N GLY A 473 -13.89 25.89 3.23
CA GLY A 473 -13.91 25.31 4.57
C GLY A 473 -12.81 24.29 4.84
N ALA A 474 -12.88 23.67 6.01
CA ALA A 474 -11.92 22.69 6.48
C ALA A 474 -12.61 21.72 7.45
N PHE A 475 -11.96 20.60 7.71
CA PHE A 475 -12.40 19.65 8.71
C PHE A 475 -12.47 20.30 10.12
N PRO A 476 -13.60 20.16 10.85
CA PRO A 476 -13.77 20.75 12.18
C PRO A 476 -12.75 20.29 13.21
N LYS A 477 -12.57 21.08 14.29
CA LYS A 477 -11.66 20.74 15.40
C LYS A 477 -11.87 19.36 16.03
N ALA A 478 -13.10 18.86 16.03
CA ALA A 478 -13.46 17.56 16.59
C ALA A 478 -13.28 16.37 15.62
N THR A 479 -12.69 16.59 14.44
CA THR A 479 -12.49 15.54 13.44
C THR A 479 -11.49 14.51 13.95
N ALA A 480 -11.86 13.24 13.88
CA ALA A 480 -10.94 12.15 14.19
C ALA A 480 -9.90 12.01 13.07
N VAL A 481 -8.65 11.74 13.45
CA VAL A 481 -7.56 11.49 12.50
C VAL A 481 -7.85 10.19 11.75
N ARG A 482 -7.84 10.25 10.42
CA ARG A 482 -7.95 9.09 9.53
C ARG A 482 -6.76 9.05 8.60
N TYR A 483 -6.20 7.86 8.45
CA TYR A 483 -5.07 7.62 7.57
C TYR A 483 -5.54 7.13 6.19
N ASN A 484 -4.69 7.33 5.19
CA ASN A 484 -4.86 6.76 3.86
C ASN A 484 -4.81 5.22 3.88
N SER A 485 -5.04 4.58 2.73
CA SER A 485 -5.08 3.12 2.60
C SER A 485 -3.78 2.41 2.99
N ARG A 486 -2.61 3.05 2.82
CA ARG A 486 -1.30 2.54 3.25
C ARG A 486 -1.02 2.80 4.75
N ALA A 487 -1.94 3.46 5.46
CA ALA A 487 -1.84 3.82 6.87
C ALA A 487 -0.60 4.66 7.23
N ASN A 488 -0.06 5.44 6.28
CA ASN A 488 1.16 6.21 6.47
C ASN A 488 0.98 7.74 6.39
N LEU A 489 -0.09 8.22 5.75
CA LEU A 489 -0.40 9.65 5.66
C LEU A 489 -1.79 9.93 6.22
N VAL A 490 -1.98 11.13 6.77
CA VAL A 490 -3.23 11.59 7.35
C VAL A 490 -4.11 12.23 6.27
N GLN A 491 -5.24 11.59 5.95
CA GLN A 491 -6.17 12.02 4.92
C GLN A 491 -7.27 12.96 5.44
N GLU A 492 -7.71 12.72 6.68
CA GLU A 492 -8.71 13.54 7.39
C GLU A 492 -8.20 13.84 8.80
N ALA A 493 -8.22 15.11 9.19
CA ALA A 493 -7.86 15.59 10.50
C ALA A 493 -8.33 17.03 10.65
N PRO A 494 -8.40 17.58 11.88
CA PRO A 494 -8.75 18.96 12.11
C PRO A 494 -7.93 19.93 11.26
N GLY A 495 -8.59 20.89 10.61
CA GLY A 495 -7.94 21.93 9.83
C GLY A 495 -7.54 21.52 8.40
N ILE A 496 -7.59 20.23 8.04
CA ILE A 496 -7.34 19.82 6.64
C ILE A 496 -8.41 20.46 5.74
N PRO A 497 -8.04 21.09 4.61
CA PRO A 497 -8.98 21.85 3.80
C PRO A 497 -9.99 20.96 3.06
N LEU A 498 -11.13 21.56 2.72
CA LEU A 498 -12.20 21.01 1.90
C LEU A 498 -12.44 21.91 0.69
N GLY A 499 -12.84 21.30 -0.43
CA GLY A 499 -13.04 22.00 -1.70
C GLY A 499 -14.43 21.77 -2.30
N ILE A 500 -14.88 22.73 -3.10
CA ILE A 500 -16.01 22.59 -4.01
C ILE A 500 -15.51 22.69 -5.45
N SER A 501 -16.02 21.84 -6.33
CA SER A 501 -15.69 21.88 -7.75
C SER A 501 -16.88 22.29 -8.61
N PHE A 502 -16.61 23.14 -9.60
CA PHE A 502 -17.51 23.48 -10.70
C PHE A 502 -17.13 22.66 -11.94
N LEU A 503 -18.09 21.92 -12.49
CA LEU A 503 -17.93 21.00 -13.61
C LEU A 503 -18.77 21.50 -14.79
N GLY A 504 -18.21 21.46 -16.00
CA GLY A 504 -18.89 22.01 -17.18
C GLY A 504 -18.78 21.16 -18.44
N ALA A 505 -19.47 21.58 -19.48
CA ALA A 505 -19.30 21.05 -20.82
C ALA A 505 -17.89 21.37 -21.33
N LYS A 506 -17.41 20.64 -22.35
CA LYS A 506 -16.18 21.01 -23.05
C LYS A 506 -16.24 22.47 -23.49
N TRP A 507 -15.11 23.18 -23.35
CA TRP A 507 -14.95 24.57 -23.77
C TRP A 507 -15.74 25.60 -22.95
N SER A 508 -16.20 25.24 -21.74
CA SER A 508 -16.98 26.13 -20.85
C SER A 508 -16.16 26.84 -19.78
N GLU A 509 -14.82 26.83 -19.87
CA GLU A 509 -13.92 27.38 -18.86
C GLU A 509 -14.23 28.83 -18.51
N GLU A 510 -14.57 29.68 -19.48
CA GLU A 510 -14.94 31.08 -19.25
C GLU A 510 -16.11 31.20 -18.26
N THR A 511 -17.18 30.45 -18.52
CA THR A 511 -18.38 30.41 -17.66
C THR A 511 -18.05 29.83 -16.28
N LEU A 512 -17.28 28.74 -16.23
CA LEU A 512 -16.87 28.13 -14.96
C LEU A 512 -16.01 29.09 -14.13
N ILE A 513 -15.06 29.80 -14.76
CA ILE A 513 -14.20 30.79 -14.09
C ILE A 513 -15.04 31.93 -13.53
N ALA A 514 -16.01 32.44 -14.28
CA ALA A 514 -16.90 33.48 -13.78
C ALA A 514 -17.66 33.02 -12.53
N MET A 515 -18.22 31.81 -12.54
CA MET A 515 -18.95 31.24 -11.40
C MET A 515 -18.03 30.98 -10.20
N ALA A 516 -16.88 30.35 -10.42
CA ALA A 516 -15.88 30.06 -9.40
C ALA A 516 -15.34 31.33 -8.74
N TYR A 517 -15.06 32.38 -9.53
CA TYR A 517 -14.59 33.66 -9.02
C TYR A 517 -15.68 34.35 -8.19
N ALA A 518 -16.91 34.44 -8.68
CA ALA A 518 -18.01 35.03 -7.92
C ALA A 518 -18.23 34.30 -6.58
N PHE A 519 -18.14 32.96 -6.58
CA PHE A 519 -18.20 32.15 -5.37
C PHE A 519 -17.05 32.46 -4.40
N GLU A 520 -15.80 32.44 -4.87
CA GLU A 520 -14.62 32.77 -4.07
C GLU A 520 -14.76 34.13 -3.40
N GLN A 521 -15.16 35.16 -4.16
CA GLN A 521 -15.25 36.53 -3.66
C GLN A 521 -16.37 36.71 -2.63
N GLN A 522 -17.49 35.99 -2.76
CA GLN A 522 -18.53 36.00 -1.75
C GLN A 522 -18.12 35.28 -0.47
N HIS A 523 -17.43 34.14 -0.60
CA HIS A 523 -16.92 33.40 0.55
C HIS A 523 -15.94 34.24 1.37
N ARG A 524 -14.98 34.91 0.71
CA ARG A 524 -14.00 35.79 1.38
C ARG A 524 -14.67 36.99 2.08
N ARG A 525 -15.75 37.54 1.54
CA ARG A 525 -16.51 38.64 2.19
C ARG A 525 -17.23 38.20 3.46
N GLY A 526 -17.78 36.99 3.47
CA GLY A 526 -18.49 36.42 4.62
C GLY A 526 -17.60 35.88 5.74
N THR A 527 -16.29 35.75 5.52
CA THR A 527 -15.34 35.08 6.43
C THR A 527 -14.37 36.02 7.15
N LYS A 528 -14.62 37.34 7.16
CA LYS A 528 -13.81 38.32 7.93
C LYS A 528 -13.63 38.00 9.42
N ASP A 529 -14.41 37.06 9.99
CA ASP A 529 -14.34 36.59 11.38
C ASP A 529 -13.75 35.17 11.57
N LEU A 530 -13.37 34.48 10.50
CA LEU A 530 -12.71 33.19 10.56
C LEU A 530 -11.36 33.36 9.88
N SER A 531 -10.39 33.90 10.62
CA SER A 531 -8.99 33.75 10.26
C SER A 531 -8.77 32.30 9.84
N SER A 532 -8.34 32.08 8.59
CA SER A 532 -7.58 30.88 8.25
C SER A 532 -6.67 30.58 9.44
N PRO A 533 -6.58 29.33 9.95
CA PRO A 533 -5.61 29.04 10.99
C PRO A 533 -4.29 29.59 10.48
N SER A 534 -3.79 30.63 11.14
CA SER A 534 -2.68 31.41 10.59
C SER A 534 -1.57 30.43 10.27
N HIS A 535 -1.00 30.46 9.06
CA HIS A 535 0.15 29.60 8.73
C HIS A 535 1.25 29.70 9.79
N ALA A 536 1.30 30.82 10.55
CA ALA A 536 2.10 31.01 11.75
C ALA A 536 1.90 29.93 12.85
N THR A 537 0.69 29.42 13.09
CA THR A 537 0.41 28.37 14.09
C THR A 537 0.90 27.00 13.64
N VAL A 538 0.88 26.73 12.33
CA VAL A 538 1.35 25.49 11.72
C VAL A 538 2.88 25.46 11.67
N PHE A 539 3.50 26.59 11.33
CA PHE A 539 4.97 26.73 11.28
C PHE A 539 5.59 26.63 12.68
N TRP A 540 4.91 27.16 13.71
CA TRP A 540 5.30 26.99 15.12
C TRP A 540 5.22 25.53 15.58
N PHE A 541 4.24 24.77 15.07
CA PHE A 541 4.10 23.34 15.38
C PHE A 541 5.30 22.51 14.89
N PHE A 542 5.83 22.81 13.71
CA PHE A 542 6.99 22.10 13.13
C PHE A 542 8.32 22.47 13.81
N LEU A 543 8.53 23.75 14.14
CA LEU A 543 9.76 24.21 14.83
C LEU A 543 9.84 23.73 16.28
N VAL A 544 8.74 23.76 17.03
CA VAL A 544 8.73 23.35 18.46
C VAL A 544 8.90 21.83 18.62
N HIS A 545 8.43 21.01 17.69
CA HIS A 545 8.58 19.55 17.79
C HIS A 545 9.99 19.05 17.48
N MET A 546 10.81 19.81 16.74
CA MET A 546 12.22 19.46 16.54
C MET A 546 13.07 19.75 17.79
N GLU A 547 12.86 20.89 18.46
CA GLU A 547 13.55 21.17 19.75
C GLU A 547 13.08 20.25 20.88
N ASP A 548 11.82 19.79 20.86
CA ASP A 548 11.28 18.89 21.89
C ASP A 548 11.79 17.44 21.73
N LEU A 549 12.12 16.99 20.52
CA LEU A 549 12.65 15.65 20.27
C LEU A 549 14.08 15.44 20.79
N ASP A 550 14.97 16.42 20.65
CA ASP A 550 16.34 16.33 21.19
C ASP A 550 16.36 16.42 22.71
N ASN A 551 15.50 17.27 23.29
CA ASN A 551 15.32 17.36 24.74
C ASN A 551 14.69 16.08 25.31
N LYS A 552 13.72 15.47 24.60
CA LYS A 552 13.11 14.20 24.98
C LYS A 552 14.07 13.03 24.83
N CYS A 553 14.90 12.99 23.79
CA CYS A 553 15.97 12.00 23.65
C CYS A 553 16.99 12.12 24.78
N THR A 554 17.38 13.34 25.16
CA THR A 554 18.33 13.59 26.26
C THR A 554 17.72 13.22 27.63
N SER A 555 16.45 13.56 27.84
CA SER A 555 15.69 13.19 29.04
C SER A 555 15.49 11.68 29.14
N LEU A 556 15.10 11.01 28.05
CA LEU A 556 14.94 9.55 28.02
C LEU A 556 16.27 8.82 28.19
N ARG A 557 17.37 9.30 27.59
CA ARG A 557 18.72 8.75 27.83
C ARG A 557 19.13 8.89 29.30
N SER A 558 18.81 10.02 29.93
CA SER A 558 19.08 10.24 31.35
C SER A 558 18.21 9.37 32.25
N GLN A 559 16.94 9.17 31.91
CA GLN A 559 16.03 8.26 32.62
C GLN A 559 16.42 6.80 32.46
N ILE A 560 16.88 6.39 31.27
CA ILE A 560 17.42 5.05 31.01
C ILE A 560 18.65 4.82 31.89
N ALA A 561 19.62 5.74 31.86
CA ALA A 561 20.83 5.63 32.70
C ALA A 561 20.51 5.57 34.21
N ALA A 562 19.56 6.38 34.69
CA ALA A 562 19.12 6.37 36.08
C ALA A 562 18.41 5.06 36.45
N THR A 563 17.55 4.55 35.57
CA THR A 563 16.80 3.29 35.78
C THR A 563 17.74 2.08 35.71
N GLU A 564 18.73 2.10 34.83
CA GLU A 564 19.77 1.07 34.74
C GLU A 564 20.64 1.04 36.01
N ALA A 565 21.00 2.21 36.56
CA ALA A 565 21.70 2.29 37.84
C ALA A 565 20.85 1.76 39.00
N GLN A 566 19.55 2.08 39.02
CA GLN A 566 18.61 1.56 40.02
C GLN A 566 18.43 0.04 39.88
N LEU A 567 18.34 -0.47 38.64
CA LEU A 567 18.26 -1.90 38.36
C LEU A 567 19.53 -2.64 38.77
N ALA A 568 20.71 -2.04 38.58
CA ALA A 568 21.97 -2.59 39.06
C ALA A 568 22.03 -2.65 40.60
N GLY A 569 21.46 -1.66 41.29
CA GLY A 569 21.30 -1.67 42.75
C GLY A 569 20.35 -2.78 43.22
N LEU A 570 19.16 -2.85 42.64
CA LEU A 570 18.17 -3.89 42.96
C LEU A 570 18.68 -5.29 42.65
N LYS A 571 19.52 -5.46 41.62
CA LYS A 571 20.17 -6.75 41.32
C LYS A 571 21.19 -7.15 42.40
N ARG A 572 21.93 -6.21 42.98
CA ARG A 572 22.81 -6.51 44.14
C ARG A 572 21.99 -6.84 45.38
N GLU A 573 20.96 -6.05 45.67
CA GLU A 573 20.06 -6.35 46.80
C GLU A 573 19.38 -7.71 46.63
N LEU A 574 18.97 -8.06 45.41
CA LEU A 574 18.40 -9.36 45.11
C LEU A 574 19.44 -10.48 45.29
N GLN A 575 20.66 -10.29 44.82
CA GLN A 575 21.74 -11.28 44.98
C GLN A 575 22.08 -11.48 46.47
N ASP A 576 22.17 -10.40 47.25
CA ASP A 576 22.41 -10.44 48.69
C ASP A 576 21.24 -11.11 49.43
N ALA A 577 20.00 -10.84 49.02
CA ALA A 577 18.79 -11.46 49.57
C ALA A 577 18.67 -12.94 49.19
N GLU A 578 19.07 -13.32 47.98
CA GLU A 578 19.10 -14.71 47.52
C GLU A 578 20.19 -15.51 48.25
N GLU A 579 21.37 -14.96 48.47
CA GLU A 579 22.43 -15.57 49.29
C GLU A 579 22.01 -15.70 50.77
N ALA A 580 21.31 -14.70 51.32
CA ALA A 580 20.75 -14.77 52.67
C ALA A 580 19.63 -15.83 52.78
N ALA A 581 18.77 -15.95 51.75
CA ALA A 581 17.72 -16.97 51.68
C ALA A 581 18.31 -18.38 51.49
N LEU A 582 19.44 -18.53 50.79
CA LEU A 582 20.14 -19.79 50.64
C LEU A 582 20.79 -20.24 51.96
N LYS A 583 21.30 -19.29 52.76
CA LYS A 583 21.78 -19.53 54.13
C LYS A 583 20.67 -19.85 55.13
N SER A 584 19.45 -19.32 54.94
CA SER A 584 18.31 -19.66 55.82
C SER A 584 17.65 -21.00 55.46
N ARG A 585 17.73 -21.46 54.21
CA ARG A 585 17.21 -22.78 53.77
C ARG A 585 18.07 -23.98 54.23
N THR A 586 19.27 -23.75 54.73
CA THR A 586 20.16 -24.81 55.24
C THR A 586 19.97 -25.10 56.73
N GLN A 587 19.08 -24.39 57.43
CA GLN A 587 18.70 -24.68 58.83
C GLN A 587 17.18 -24.51 59.05
N GLY A 588 16.46 -25.62 59.22
CA GLY A 588 15.16 -25.66 59.92
C GLY A 588 13.90 -25.90 59.07
N PRO A 589 12.85 -26.54 59.64
CA PRO A 589 12.02 -27.51 58.93
C PRO A 589 10.73 -26.95 58.31
N ALA A 590 10.17 -27.78 57.43
CA ALA A 590 8.93 -27.58 56.67
C ALA A 590 7.73 -27.07 57.49
N SER A 591 7.06 -26.03 56.97
CA SER A 591 5.67 -25.73 57.31
C SER A 591 4.91 -25.28 56.06
N ALA A 592 3.89 -26.05 55.70
CA ALA A 592 2.92 -25.73 54.67
C ALA A 592 2.06 -24.52 55.07
N VAL A 593 1.83 -23.61 54.12
CA VAL A 593 0.81 -22.55 54.23
C VAL A 593 -0.47 -23.04 53.51
N PRO A 594 -1.67 -22.93 54.10
CA PRO A 594 -2.90 -23.47 53.51
C PRO A 594 -3.47 -22.59 52.38
N ASP A 595 -4.10 -23.24 51.40
CA ASP A 595 -4.74 -22.68 50.21
C ASP A 595 -6.13 -22.10 50.52
N HIS A 596 -6.32 -20.78 50.35
CA HIS A 596 -7.59 -20.07 50.56
C HIS A 596 -8.54 -20.17 49.34
N ARG A 597 -8.92 -21.37 48.91
CA ARG A 597 -9.82 -21.57 47.75
C ARG A 597 -11.26 -21.97 48.04
N ASP A 598 -11.61 -22.39 49.27
CA ASP A 598 -12.94 -22.93 49.57
C ASP A 598 -13.75 -22.11 50.59
N LEU A 599 -14.02 -20.84 50.28
CA LEU A 599 -15.13 -20.09 50.90
C LEU A 599 -16.15 -19.70 49.83
N PRO A 600 -17.46 -19.88 50.05
CA PRO A 600 -18.48 -19.53 49.06
C PRO A 600 -18.46 -18.01 48.81
N ARG A 601 -17.84 -17.60 47.70
CA ARG A 601 -17.83 -16.20 47.26
C ARG A 601 -19.19 -15.87 46.64
N LYS A 602 -19.75 -14.71 47.01
CA LYS A 602 -20.98 -14.16 46.43
C LYS A 602 -20.92 -14.08 44.89
N TRP A 603 -19.74 -13.86 44.33
CA TRP A 603 -19.50 -13.79 42.89
C TRP A 603 -18.47 -14.86 42.48
N PRO A 604 -18.73 -15.64 41.42
CA PRO A 604 -17.93 -16.82 41.09
C PRO A 604 -16.55 -16.53 40.47
N LEU A 605 -16.30 -15.32 39.96
CA LEU A 605 -14.99 -14.89 39.41
C LEU A 605 -14.29 -13.89 40.35
N LEU A 606 -12.96 -13.75 40.22
CA LEU A 606 -12.20 -12.68 40.87
C LEU A 606 -12.57 -11.30 40.30
N GLY A 607 -12.41 -10.24 41.11
CA GLY A 607 -12.67 -8.87 40.65
C GLY A 607 -11.78 -8.40 39.50
N GLU A 608 -10.59 -8.99 39.33
CA GLU A 608 -9.74 -8.77 38.15
C GLU A 608 -10.31 -9.50 36.93
N GLU A 609 -10.70 -10.77 37.07
CA GLU A 609 -11.29 -11.58 35.99
C GLU A 609 -12.57 -10.91 35.43
N TYR A 610 -13.41 -10.30 36.28
CA TYR A 610 -14.56 -9.51 35.82
C TYR A 610 -14.18 -8.32 34.95
N ARG A 611 -13.09 -7.61 35.29
CA ARG A 611 -12.59 -6.48 34.49
C ARG A 611 -11.96 -6.95 33.19
N ARG A 612 -11.17 -8.03 33.24
CA ARG A 612 -10.45 -8.60 32.10
C ARG A 612 -11.41 -9.18 31.06
N TYR A 613 -12.35 -10.02 31.49
CA TYR A 613 -13.27 -10.73 30.59
C TYR A 613 -14.61 -10.01 30.40
N GLY A 614 -14.80 -8.82 30.97
CA GLY A 614 -16.08 -8.10 30.94
C GLY A 614 -16.65 -7.89 29.53
N ARG A 615 -15.78 -7.56 28.56
CA ARG A 615 -16.21 -7.34 27.16
C ARG A 615 -16.63 -8.61 26.43
N GLN A 616 -16.09 -9.77 26.78
CA GLN A 616 -16.54 -11.04 26.18
C GLN A 616 -17.76 -11.61 26.93
N MET A 617 -17.88 -11.37 28.24
CA MET A 617 -19.04 -11.82 29.03
C MET A 617 -20.35 -11.12 28.66
N ILE A 618 -20.31 -9.94 28.03
CA ILE A 618 -21.53 -9.29 27.52
C ILE A 618 -22.01 -9.89 26.19
N VAL A 619 -21.21 -10.74 25.53
CA VAL A 619 -21.62 -11.43 24.30
C VAL A 619 -22.64 -12.51 24.66
N PRO A 620 -23.88 -12.48 24.11
CA PRO A 620 -24.96 -13.39 24.50
C PRO A 620 -24.62 -14.88 24.35
N GLN A 621 -23.80 -15.22 23.35
CA GLN A 621 -23.36 -16.58 23.06
C GLN A 621 -22.35 -17.11 24.10
N LEU A 622 -21.73 -16.23 24.89
CA LEU A 622 -20.78 -16.58 25.94
C LEU A 622 -21.39 -16.38 27.33
N GLY A 623 -21.73 -15.12 27.69
CA GLY A 623 -22.26 -14.81 29.01
C GLY A 623 -21.30 -15.14 30.17
N LEU A 624 -21.78 -14.97 31.40
CA LEU A 624 -21.05 -15.42 32.60
C LEU A 624 -20.88 -16.95 32.63
N GLN A 625 -21.89 -17.70 32.18
CA GLN A 625 -21.84 -19.17 32.19
C GLN A 625 -20.79 -19.73 31.22
N GLY A 626 -20.68 -19.16 30.02
CA GLY A 626 -19.61 -19.51 29.09
C GLY A 626 -18.23 -19.16 29.64
N GLN A 627 -18.09 -18.03 30.32
CA GLN A 627 -16.83 -17.69 30.99
C GLN A 627 -16.44 -18.69 32.07
N LEU A 628 -17.40 -19.14 32.88
CA LEU A 628 -17.15 -20.14 33.91
C LEU A 628 -16.74 -21.48 33.30
N LYS A 629 -17.36 -21.88 32.17
CA LYS A 629 -16.96 -23.07 31.41
C LYS A 629 -15.53 -22.95 30.88
N LEU A 630 -15.15 -21.81 30.30
CA LEU A 630 -13.77 -21.56 29.86
C LEU A 630 -12.80 -21.67 31.03
N ARG A 631 -13.11 -21.04 32.17
CA ARG A 631 -12.27 -21.09 33.36
C ARG A 631 -12.11 -22.50 33.94
N SER A 632 -13.10 -23.37 33.80
CA SER A 632 -12.98 -24.78 34.22
C SER A 632 -12.29 -25.68 33.20
N ALA A 633 -12.21 -25.26 31.93
CA ALA A 633 -11.74 -26.09 30.84
C ALA A 633 -10.21 -26.24 30.82
N LYS A 634 -9.77 -27.41 30.37
CA LYS A 634 -8.37 -27.76 30.12
C LYS A 634 -8.17 -28.05 28.64
N VAL A 635 -7.33 -27.27 27.98
CA VAL A 635 -7.04 -27.42 26.54
C VAL A 635 -5.60 -27.85 26.33
N LEU A 636 -5.38 -28.89 25.53
CA LEU A 636 -4.05 -29.29 25.07
C LEU A 636 -3.83 -28.74 23.65
N ILE A 637 -2.72 -28.05 23.44
CA ILE A 637 -2.28 -27.54 22.15
C ILE A 637 -1.04 -28.32 21.74
N VAL A 638 -1.15 -29.09 20.65
CA VAL A 638 -0.06 -29.92 20.11
C VAL A 638 0.66 -29.16 19.01
N GLY A 639 1.83 -28.62 19.33
CA GLY A 639 2.63 -27.72 18.50
C GLY A 639 2.53 -26.26 18.98
N ALA A 640 3.66 -25.65 19.29
CA ALA A 640 3.82 -24.23 19.64
C ALA A 640 4.31 -23.40 18.44
N GLY A 641 4.14 -23.92 17.22
CA GLY A 641 4.52 -23.25 15.97
C GLY A 641 3.52 -22.20 15.49
N GLY A 642 3.42 -22.01 14.17
CA GLY A 642 2.66 -20.89 13.58
C GLY A 642 1.15 -20.90 13.86
N LEU A 643 0.55 -22.09 14.04
CA LEU A 643 -0.86 -22.27 14.42
C LEU A 643 -1.04 -22.14 15.94
N GLY A 644 -0.17 -22.82 16.69
CA GLY A 644 -0.25 -22.90 18.15
C GLY A 644 -0.03 -21.56 18.84
N CYS A 645 0.84 -20.70 18.28
CA CYS A 645 1.11 -19.36 18.79
C CYS A 645 -0.16 -18.50 18.94
N PRO A 646 -0.87 -18.15 17.84
CA PRO A 646 -2.11 -17.38 17.93
C PRO A 646 -3.21 -18.16 18.67
N ALA A 647 -3.30 -19.49 18.52
CA ALA A 647 -4.33 -20.27 19.22
C ALA A 647 -4.18 -20.17 20.75
N ALA A 648 -2.98 -20.36 21.28
CA ALA A 648 -2.70 -20.26 22.70
C ALA A 648 -2.86 -18.81 23.22
N LEU A 649 -2.48 -17.81 22.41
CA LEU A 649 -2.66 -16.39 22.74
C LEU A 649 -4.14 -16.06 22.98
N TYR A 650 -5.02 -16.42 22.05
CA TYR A 650 -6.45 -16.12 22.18
C TYR A 650 -7.15 -16.97 23.24
N LEU A 651 -6.75 -18.24 23.45
CA LEU A 651 -7.30 -19.07 24.52
C LEU A 651 -6.88 -18.60 25.92
N ALA A 652 -5.62 -18.18 26.09
CA ALA A 652 -5.13 -17.55 27.31
C ALA A 652 -5.86 -16.22 27.57
N GLY A 653 -5.97 -15.37 26.55
CA GLY A 653 -6.69 -14.10 26.63
C GLY A 653 -8.17 -14.27 26.96
N ALA A 654 -8.81 -15.33 26.46
CA ALA A 654 -10.21 -15.66 26.74
C ALA A 654 -10.43 -16.26 28.15
N GLY A 655 -9.37 -16.64 28.86
CA GLY A 655 -9.44 -17.18 30.20
C GLY A 655 -9.77 -18.66 30.29
N VAL A 656 -9.24 -19.47 29.37
CA VAL A 656 -9.25 -20.94 29.53
C VAL A 656 -8.46 -21.32 30.79
N GLY A 657 -9.03 -22.19 31.62
CA GLY A 657 -8.49 -22.50 32.96
C GLY A 657 -7.12 -23.16 32.97
N THR A 658 -6.89 -24.11 32.07
CA THR A 658 -5.58 -24.77 31.93
C THR A 658 -5.22 -24.90 30.45
N ILE A 659 -4.00 -24.50 30.10
CA ILE A 659 -3.46 -24.62 28.75
C ILE A 659 -2.19 -25.47 28.83
N GLY A 660 -2.26 -26.67 28.25
CA GLY A 660 -1.10 -27.53 28.00
C GLY A 660 -0.49 -27.22 26.64
N LEU A 661 0.83 -27.07 26.59
CA LEU A 661 1.58 -26.91 25.34
C LEU A 661 2.56 -28.07 25.23
N ILE A 662 2.51 -28.79 24.10
CA ILE A 662 3.49 -29.82 23.76
C ILE A 662 4.23 -29.44 22.50
N ASP A 663 5.55 -29.31 22.61
CA ASP A 663 6.48 -29.03 21.52
C ASP A 663 7.89 -29.40 21.98
N GLY A 664 8.62 -30.15 21.14
CA GLY A 664 9.99 -30.59 21.42
C GLY A 664 11.06 -29.64 20.89
N ASP A 665 10.70 -28.67 20.06
CA ASP A 665 11.65 -27.81 19.38
C ASP A 665 12.11 -26.63 20.25
N THR A 666 13.23 -26.05 19.84
CA THR A 666 13.69 -24.74 20.30
C THR A 666 13.25 -23.62 19.35
N VAL A 667 13.23 -22.39 19.85
CA VAL A 667 12.96 -21.19 19.04
C VAL A 667 14.12 -20.95 18.08
N GLU A 668 13.79 -20.74 16.81
CA GLU A 668 14.74 -20.44 15.75
C GLU A 668 14.36 -19.13 15.05
N SER A 669 15.36 -18.36 14.63
CA SER A 669 15.17 -17.06 13.96
C SER A 669 14.35 -17.19 12.67
N SER A 670 14.60 -18.24 11.89
CA SER A 670 13.88 -18.59 10.66
C SER A 670 12.37 -18.74 10.87
N ASN A 671 11.93 -19.00 12.10
CA ASN A 671 10.54 -19.27 12.43
C ASN A 671 9.77 -18.08 13.02
N LEU A 672 10.48 -17.03 13.44
CA LEU A 672 9.88 -15.88 14.15
C LEU A 672 8.85 -15.10 13.31
N HIS A 673 9.01 -15.07 11.99
CA HIS A 673 8.09 -14.36 11.08
C HIS A 673 6.64 -14.90 11.11
N ARG A 674 6.42 -16.10 11.66
CA ARG A 674 5.10 -16.74 11.75
C ARG A 674 4.75 -17.27 13.14
N GLN A 675 5.68 -17.29 14.10
CA GLN A 675 5.49 -17.83 15.45
C GLN A 675 5.42 -16.69 16.49
N VAL A 676 4.26 -16.02 16.53
CA VAL A 676 4.08 -14.73 17.22
C VAL A 676 4.23 -14.75 18.75
N LEU A 677 4.31 -15.92 19.40
CA LEU A 677 4.61 -16.00 20.84
C LEU A 677 6.10 -15.92 21.15
N HIS A 678 6.96 -16.04 20.15
CA HIS A 678 8.41 -16.10 20.35
C HIS A 678 9.07 -14.77 19.98
N LYS A 679 10.01 -14.32 20.82
CA LYS A 679 10.79 -13.10 20.64
C LYS A 679 12.21 -13.47 20.19
N SER A 680 12.89 -12.58 19.47
CA SER A 680 14.28 -12.82 19.00
C SER A 680 15.25 -13.15 20.13
N GLN A 681 15.05 -12.57 21.31
CA GLN A 681 15.87 -12.85 22.50
C GLN A 681 15.73 -14.29 23.04
N ASN A 682 14.66 -15.01 22.65
CA ASN A 682 14.38 -16.36 23.12
C ASN A 682 14.89 -17.45 22.16
N VAL A 683 15.65 -17.09 21.11
CA VAL A 683 16.28 -18.08 20.20
C VAL A 683 17.15 -19.06 21.00
N GLY A 684 17.01 -20.36 20.72
CA GLY A 684 17.66 -21.46 21.45
C GLY A 684 16.90 -21.95 22.70
N LYS A 685 15.86 -21.25 23.16
CA LYS A 685 14.98 -21.71 24.25
C LYS A 685 13.93 -22.68 23.73
N PHE A 686 13.48 -23.65 24.54
CA PHE A 686 12.33 -24.49 24.19
C PHE A 686 11.10 -23.65 23.84
N LYS A 687 10.41 -23.98 22.74
CA LYS A 687 9.23 -23.24 22.28
C LYS A 687 8.15 -23.20 23.34
N VAL A 688 7.88 -24.32 24.04
CA VAL A 688 6.88 -24.36 25.12
C VAL A 688 7.21 -23.40 26.26
N ASP A 689 8.48 -23.24 26.63
CA ASP A 689 8.88 -22.33 27.71
C ASP A 689 8.79 -20.87 27.28
N SER A 690 9.25 -20.57 26.06
CA SER A 690 9.14 -19.25 25.45
C SER A 690 7.68 -18.81 25.31
N ALA A 691 6.80 -19.72 24.87
CA ALA A 691 5.36 -19.48 24.78
C ALA A 691 4.73 -19.24 26.16
N ILE A 692 5.02 -20.08 27.16
CA ILE A 692 4.44 -19.93 28.50
C ILE A 692 4.89 -18.64 29.18
N GLU A 693 6.14 -18.22 29.00
CA GLU A 693 6.63 -16.92 29.47
C GLU A 693 5.76 -15.78 28.92
N TYR A 694 5.56 -15.73 27.61
CA TYR A 694 4.70 -14.72 26.97
C TYR A 694 3.24 -14.81 27.47
N LEU A 695 2.69 -16.02 27.56
CA LEU A 695 1.28 -16.20 27.93
C LEU A 695 1.01 -15.81 29.37
N ARG A 696 1.96 -16.03 30.30
CA ARG A 696 1.86 -15.55 31.69
C ARG A 696 1.90 -14.03 31.79
N GLU A 697 2.73 -13.38 30.96
CA GLU A 697 2.73 -11.91 30.83
C GLU A 697 1.37 -11.39 30.34
N LEU A 698 0.77 -12.09 29.36
CA LEU A 698 -0.53 -11.74 28.80
C LEU A 698 -1.67 -11.93 29.80
N ASN A 699 -1.72 -13.10 30.44
CA ASN A 699 -2.75 -13.46 31.39
C ASN A 699 -2.21 -14.41 32.49
N PRO A 700 -2.12 -13.96 33.76
CA PRO A 700 -1.58 -14.80 34.82
C PRO A 700 -2.58 -15.83 35.38
N HIS A 701 -3.87 -15.79 35.03
CA HIS A 701 -4.89 -16.66 35.64
C HIS A 701 -4.89 -18.12 35.16
N PRO A 702 -4.72 -18.41 33.85
CA PRO A 702 -4.64 -19.78 33.38
C PRO A 702 -3.46 -20.54 34.01
N THR A 703 -3.66 -21.83 34.26
CA THR A 703 -2.55 -22.74 34.58
C THR A 703 -1.88 -23.19 33.29
N TYR A 704 -0.59 -22.89 33.14
CA TYR A 704 0.19 -23.28 31.97
C TYR A 704 1.06 -24.50 32.25
N ILE A 705 0.96 -25.53 31.41
CA ILE A 705 1.70 -26.80 31.55
C ILE A 705 2.58 -27.00 30.32
N ALA A 706 3.90 -27.12 30.53
CA ALA A 706 4.87 -27.42 29.48
C ALA A 706 5.11 -28.93 29.37
N HIS A 707 4.98 -29.47 28.16
CA HIS A 707 5.47 -30.79 27.77
C HIS A 707 6.59 -30.58 26.75
N ARG A 708 7.85 -30.66 27.21
CA ARG A 708 9.07 -30.38 26.41
C ARG A 708 9.49 -31.57 25.55
N THR A 709 8.54 -32.19 24.87
CA THR A 709 8.77 -33.40 24.06
C THR A 709 7.99 -33.30 22.76
N HIS A 710 8.46 -34.01 21.74
CA HIS A 710 7.62 -34.33 20.61
C HIS A 710 6.57 -35.35 21.05
N LEU A 711 5.35 -35.26 20.54
CA LEU A 711 4.30 -36.21 20.86
C LEU A 711 4.66 -37.60 20.32
N LEU A 712 4.93 -38.54 21.21
CA LEU A 712 5.22 -39.94 20.88
C LEU A 712 4.00 -40.84 21.17
N PRO A 713 3.80 -41.93 20.40
CA PRO A 713 2.65 -42.82 20.59
C PRO A 713 2.48 -43.36 22.02
N PRO A 714 3.53 -43.81 22.74
CA PRO A 714 3.38 -44.33 24.10
C PRO A 714 2.87 -43.31 25.12
N GLU A 715 3.24 -42.04 24.94
CA GLU A 715 2.96 -40.95 25.89
C GLU A 715 1.62 -40.25 25.62
N ALA A 716 1.15 -40.31 24.36
CA ALA A 716 -0.01 -39.54 23.91
C ALA A 716 -1.27 -39.79 24.75
N PRO A 717 -1.68 -41.04 25.08
CA PRO A 717 -2.88 -41.25 25.87
C PRO A 717 -2.81 -40.66 27.28
N GLU A 718 -1.65 -40.79 27.94
CA GLU A 718 -1.46 -40.32 29.31
C GLU A 718 -1.48 -38.79 29.42
N ILE A 719 -1.03 -38.10 28.37
CA ILE A 719 -1.11 -36.65 28.28
C ILE A 719 -2.56 -36.23 27.96
N PHE A 720 -3.18 -36.82 26.93
CA PHE A 720 -4.48 -36.39 26.42
C PHE A 720 -5.62 -36.56 27.43
N GLN A 721 -5.58 -37.61 28.27
CA GLN A 721 -6.60 -37.83 29.30
C GLN A 721 -6.73 -36.65 30.29
N LYS A 722 -5.66 -35.86 30.48
CA LYS A 722 -5.59 -34.73 31.42
C LYS A 722 -6.32 -33.48 30.91
N TYR A 723 -6.80 -33.48 29.67
CA TYR A 723 -7.41 -32.33 28.99
C TYR A 723 -8.80 -32.65 28.45
N ASP A 724 -9.63 -31.63 28.29
CA ASP A 724 -11.02 -31.73 27.83
C ASP A 724 -11.13 -31.61 26.31
N LEU A 725 -10.29 -30.77 25.71
CA LEU A 725 -10.26 -30.48 24.28
C LEU A 725 -8.83 -30.50 23.76
N ILE A 726 -8.63 -31.05 22.56
CA ILE A 726 -7.33 -31.13 21.90
C ILE A 726 -7.31 -30.23 20.67
N LEU A 727 -6.25 -29.44 20.51
CA LEU A 727 -5.95 -28.67 19.31
C LEU A 727 -4.75 -29.31 18.59
N ASP A 728 -4.97 -29.71 17.35
CA ASP A 728 -3.90 -30.11 16.44
C ASP A 728 -3.33 -28.87 15.75
N CYS A 729 -2.15 -28.46 16.20
CA CYS A 729 -1.36 -27.37 15.63
C CYS A 729 -0.03 -27.90 15.05
N THR A 730 0.04 -29.19 14.72
CA THR A 730 1.26 -29.80 14.18
C THR A 730 1.40 -29.55 12.68
N ASP A 731 2.64 -29.48 12.22
CA ASP A 731 3.02 -29.48 10.80
C ASP A 731 3.44 -30.87 10.29
N ASN A 732 3.44 -31.89 11.16
CA ASN A 732 3.81 -33.26 10.83
C ASN A 732 2.56 -34.13 10.57
N PRO A 733 2.37 -34.68 9.36
CA PRO A 733 1.20 -35.53 9.07
C PRO A 733 1.10 -36.78 9.95
N ALA A 734 2.21 -37.44 10.27
CA ALA A 734 2.20 -38.65 11.11
C ALA A 734 1.68 -38.33 12.52
N THR A 735 2.16 -37.21 13.10
CA THR A 735 1.67 -36.70 14.39
C THR A 735 0.19 -36.35 14.32
N ARG A 736 -0.31 -35.81 13.19
CA ARG A 736 -1.74 -35.52 13.02
C ARG A 736 -2.63 -36.76 13.09
N TYR A 737 -2.22 -37.87 12.48
CA TYR A 737 -2.94 -39.14 12.62
C TYR A 737 -2.89 -39.64 14.07
N LEU A 738 -1.74 -39.57 14.73
CA LEU A 738 -1.61 -39.94 16.14
C LEU A 738 -2.53 -39.10 17.05
N ILE A 739 -2.59 -37.78 16.86
CA ILE A 739 -3.47 -36.88 17.62
C ILE A 739 -4.93 -37.28 17.41
N SER A 740 -5.37 -37.47 16.16
CA SER A 740 -6.75 -37.83 15.88
C SER A 740 -7.12 -39.20 16.42
N ASP A 741 -6.24 -40.20 16.28
CA ASP A 741 -6.51 -41.55 16.75
C ASP A 741 -6.63 -41.57 18.27
N THR A 742 -5.67 -40.95 18.96
CA THR A 742 -5.67 -40.83 20.43
C THR A 742 -6.89 -40.06 20.94
N ALA A 743 -7.27 -38.96 20.29
CA ALA A 743 -8.46 -38.18 20.67
C ALA A 743 -9.74 -39.00 20.53
N VAL A 744 -9.90 -39.79 19.47
CA VAL A 744 -11.08 -40.66 19.31
C VAL A 744 -11.13 -41.74 20.38
N LEU A 745 -10.01 -42.43 20.61
CA LEU A 745 -9.91 -43.52 21.58
C LEU A 745 -10.19 -43.06 23.02
N LEU A 746 -9.86 -41.81 23.35
CA LEU A 746 -10.13 -41.21 24.65
C LEU A 746 -11.45 -40.42 24.72
N GLY A 747 -12.26 -40.44 23.66
CA GLY A 747 -13.53 -39.72 23.62
C GLY A 747 -13.39 -38.20 23.72
N LYS A 748 -12.32 -37.63 23.16
CA LYS A 748 -12.04 -36.19 23.16
C LYS A 748 -12.40 -35.55 21.83
N THR A 749 -12.94 -34.33 21.88
CA THR A 749 -13.11 -33.49 20.69
C THR A 749 -11.75 -32.98 20.21
N LEU A 750 -11.58 -32.89 18.89
CA LEU A 750 -10.36 -32.40 18.24
C LEU A 750 -10.69 -31.20 17.34
N VAL A 751 -9.98 -30.09 17.51
CA VAL A 751 -9.99 -29.00 16.54
C VAL A 751 -8.66 -29.05 15.76
N SER A 752 -8.71 -29.40 14.48
CA SER A 752 -7.51 -29.57 13.64
C SER A 752 -7.45 -28.49 12.57
N ALA A 753 -6.29 -27.85 12.47
CA ALA A 753 -6.00 -26.85 11.45
C ALA A 753 -4.69 -27.17 10.74
N SER A 754 -4.55 -26.72 9.50
CA SER A 754 -3.27 -26.74 8.78
C SER A 754 -3.17 -25.57 7.83
N ALA A 755 -1.94 -25.15 7.51
CA ALA A 755 -1.68 -24.11 6.53
C ALA A 755 -0.42 -24.44 5.72
N LEU A 756 -0.42 -24.11 4.44
CA LEU A 756 0.72 -24.26 3.54
C LEU A 756 0.66 -23.14 2.49
N ARG A 757 1.78 -22.48 2.23
CA ARG A 757 1.87 -21.34 1.29
C ARG A 757 0.87 -20.23 1.63
N THR A 758 -0.21 -20.16 0.85
CA THR A 758 -1.24 -19.13 0.90
C THR A 758 -2.61 -19.68 1.27
N GLU A 759 -2.68 -20.96 1.65
CA GLU A 759 -3.91 -21.70 1.90
C GLU A 759 -3.93 -22.29 3.31
N GLY A 760 -5.14 -22.48 3.82
CA GLY A 760 -5.37 -23.07 5.13
C GLY A 760 -6.67 -23.86 5.17
N GLN A 761 -6.74 -24.80 6.11
CA GLN A 761 -7.94 -25.60 6.38
C GLN A 761 -8.18 -25.79 7.87
N LEU A 762 -9.45 -25.89 8.26
CA LEU A 762 -9.90 -26.07 9.63
C LEU A 762 -11.09 -27.03 9.70
N MET A 763 -11.06 -27.94 10.67
CA MET A 763 -12.14 -28.88 10.95
C MET A 763 -12.31 -29.07 12.46
N VAL A 764 -13.56 -29.25 12.89
CA VAL A 764 -13.89 -29.79 14.22
C VAL A 764 -14.26 -31.26 14.05
N LEU A 765 -13.45 -32.13 14.65
CA LEU A 765 -13.50 -33.58 14.50
C LEU A 765 -13.90 -34.24 15.82
N ASN A 766 -14.47 -35.44 15.70
CA ASN A 766 -15.00 -36.21 16.82
C ASN A 766 -15.94 -35.38 17.72
N ASN A 767 -16.78 -34.53 17.12
CA ASN A 767 -17.75 -33.67 17.82
C ASN A 767 -19.18 -33.94 17.33
N PRO A 768 -20.12 -34.38 18.19
CA PRO A 768 -19.88 -34.75 19.58
C PRO A 768 -19.00 -36.01 19.65
N PRO A 769 -18.18 -36.14 20.72
CA PRO A 769 -17.37 -37.33 20.91
C PRO A 769 -18.27 -38.50 21.32
N ARG A 770 -18.13 -39.62 20.63
CA ARG A 770 -18.85 -40.87 20.93
C ARG A 770 -17.91 -42.06 20.85
N PRO A 771 -18.20 -43.17 21.56
CA PRO A 771 -17.44 -44.42 21.41
C PRO A 771 -17.39 -44.89 19.94
N ALA A 772 -16.39 -45.71 19.61
CA ALA A 772 -16.29 -46.34 18.30
C ALA A 772 -17.57 -47.14 17.97
N GLY A 773 -18.02 -47.09 16.71
CA GLY A 773 -19.26 -47.76 16.26
C GLY A 773 -20.55 -46.94 16.42
N ASP A 774 -20.57 -45.92 17.26
CA ASP A 774 -21.71 -45.00 17.36
C ASP A 774 -21.74 -44.02 16.18
N LYS A 775 -22.77 -44.15 15.33
CA LYS A 775 -22.96 -43.33 14.11
C LYS A 775 -23.37 -41.89 14.40
N THR A 776 -23.80 -41.57 15.64
CA THR A 776 -24.18 -40.21 16.06
C THR A 776 -22.98 -39.34 16.42
N GLY A 777 -21.78 -39.92 16.52
CA GLY A 777 -20.54 -39.19 16.75
C GLY A 777 -20.02 -38.44 15.51
N GLY A 778 -19.25 -37.39 15.74
CA GLY A 778 -18.59 -36.65 14.66
C GLY A 778 -17.51 -37.47 13.92
N PRO A 779 -17.21 -37.15 12.65
CA PRO A 779 -16.16 -37.83 11.89
C PRO A 779 -14.76 -37.58 12.51
N CYS A 780 -13.87 -38.58 12.44
CA CYS A 780 -12.46 -38.43 12.79
C CYS A 780 -11.62 -38.03 11.58
N TYR A 781 -10.32 -37.75 11.76
CA TYR A 781 -9.44 -37.37 10.66
C TYR A 781 -9.41 -38.44 9.55
N ARG A 782 -9.38 -39.72 9.91
CA ARG A 782 -9.44 -40.85 8.96
C ARG A 782 -10.76 -41.00 8.21
N CYS A 783 -11.85 -40.42 8.71
CA CYS A 783 -13.10 -40.36 7.93
C CYS A 783 -12.99 -39.39 6.75
N VAL A 784 -12.15 -38.36 6.88
CA VAL A 784 -11.90 -37.34 5.85
C VAL A 784 -10.71 -37.73 4.98
N PHE A 785 -9.62 -38.20 5.59
CA PHE A 785 -8.36 -38.61 4.96
C PHE A 785 -8.04 -40.06 5.35
N PRO A 786 -8.56 -41.05 4.62
CA PRO A 786 -8.56 -42.45 5.05
C PRO A 786 -7.20 -43.13 5.01
N ARG A 787 -6.35 -42.70 4.08
CA ARG A 787 -5.00 -43.20 3.90
C ARG A 787 -4.02 -42.03 4.02
N PRO A 788 -2.93 -42.18 4.79
CA PRO A 788 -1.88 -41.17 4.81
C PRO A 788 -1.30 -40.98 3.40
N PRO A 789 -0.93 -39.75 3.04
CA PRO A 789 -0.17 -39.50 1.83
C PRO A 789 1.22 -40.18 1.93
N PRO A 790 1.79 -40.68 0.82
CA PRO A 790 3.17 -41.15 0.78
C PRO A 790 4.18 -40.08 1.22
N ALA A 791 5.27 -40.49 1.89
CA ALA A 791 6.40 -39.68 2.34
C ALA A 791 6.77 -38.50 1.44
N ASN A 792 7.00 -38.84 0.17
CA ASN A 792 7.52 -37.98 -0.88
C ASN A 792 6.49 -37.00 -1.44
N SER A 793 5.21 -37.16 -1.08
CA SER A 793 4.12 -36.29 -1.52
C SER A 793 3.79 -35.18 -0.51
N VAL A 794 4.40 -35.22 0.69
CA VAL A 794 4.18 -34.24 1.74
C VAL A 794 5.19 -33.11 1.61
N THR A 795 4.69 -31.90 1.35
CA THR A 795 5.51 -30.69 1.38
C THR A 795 5.42 -30.03 2.75
N SER A 796 6.55 -29.90 3.46
CA SER A 796 6.59 -29.20 4.74
C SER A 796 6.45 -27.68 4.55
N CYS A 797 6.17 -26.93 5.62
CA CYS A 797 6.22 -25.46 5.57
C CYS A 797 7.63 -24.94 5.24
N ALA A 798 8.67 -25.67 5.67
CA ALA A 798 10.05 -25.34 5.36
C ALA A 798 10.35 -25.52 3.86
N ASP A 799 9.80 -26.56 3.22
CA ASP A 799 10.03 -26.86 1.80
C ASP A 799 9.09 -26.08 0.87
N GLY A 800 7.84 -25.89 1.27
CA GLY A 800 6.79 -25.29 0.46
C GLY A 800 6.65 -23.78 0.60
N GLY A 801 7.24 -23.20 1.65
CA GLY A 801 7.02 -21.81 2.06
C GLY A 801 5.67 -21.59 2.74
N ILE A 802 5.57 -20.57 3.60
CA ILE A 802 4.33 -20.22 4.30
C ILE A 802 4.25 -18.72 4.55
N LEU A 803 3.11 -18.12 4.24
CA LEU A 803 2.84 -16.71 4.53
C LEU A 803 2.36 -16.59 5.99
N GLY A 804 3.13 -15.88 6.84
CA GLY A 804 2.87 -15.76 8.29
C GLY A 804 1.41 -15.42 8.66
N PRO A 805 0.78 -14.41 8.05
CA PRO A 805 -0.64 -14.09 8.28
C PRO A 805 -1.63 -15.23 7.97
N VAL A 806 -1.31 -16.15 7.06
CA VAL A 806 -2.19 -17.28 6.71
C VAL A 806 -2.26 -18.26 7.86
N VAL A 807 -1.11 -18.72 8.36
CA VAL A 807 -1.05 -19.60 9.52
C VAL A 807 -1.56 -18.90 10.78
N GLY A 808 -1.30 -17.59 10.91
CA GLY A 808 -1.88 -16.72 11.94
C GLY A 808 -3.41 -16.77 11.95
N THR A 809 -4.03 -16.51 10.80
CA THR A 809 -5.48 -16.53 10.61
C THR A 809 -6.07 -17.89 10.98
N MET A 810 -5.45 -18.99 10.51
CA MET A 810 -5.94 -20.33 10.81
C MET A 810 -5.88 -20.66 12.30
N GLY A 811 -4.84 -20.24 13.02
CA GLY A 811 -4.76 -20.45 14.47
C GLY A 811 -5.74 -19.58 15.27
N VAL A 812 -6.08 -18.38 14.81
CA VAL A 812 -7.18 -17.57 15.39
C VAL A 812 -8.52 -18.26 15.22
N LEU A 813 -8.81 -18.77 14.01
CA LEU A 813 -10.04 -19.52 13.74
C LEU A 813 -10.10 -20.82 14.55
N GLN A 814 -8.95 -21.48 14.76
CA GLN A 814 -8.84 -22.65 15.61
C GLN A 814 -9.19 -22.35 17.08
N ALA A 815 -8.70 -21.25 17.64
CA ALA A 815 -9.08 -20.80 18.98
C ALA A 815 -10.58 -20.44 19.07
N LEU A 816 -11.13 -19.81 18.03
CA LEU A 816 -12.56 -19.48 17.98
C LEU A 816 -13.44 -20.72 18.02
N GLU A 817 -13.12 -21.76 17.21
CA GLU A 817 -13.84 -23.03 17.26
C GLU A 817 -13.69 -23.74 18.60
N ALA A 818 -12.50 -23.69 19.22
CA ALA A 818 -12.29 -24.23 20.55
C ALA A 818 -13.18 -23.57 21.61
N ILE A 819 -13.28 -22.23 21.60
CA ILE A 819 -14.18 -21.49 22.50
C ILE A 819 -15.63 -21.91 22.26
N LYS A 820 -16.08 -21.96 20.99
CA LYS A 820 -17.45 -22.38 20.64
C LYS A 820 -17.78 -23.78 21.16
N VAL A 821 -16.85 -24.73 21.01
CA VAL A 821 -17.01 -26.11 21.51
C VAL A 821 -17.12 -26.13 23.03
N LEU A 822 -16.23 -25.43 23.74
CA LEU A 822 -16.22 -25.39 25.20
C LEU A 822 -17.44 -24.69 25.80
N THR A 823 -18.02 -23.72 25.10
CA THR A 823 -19.10 -22.88 25.63
C THR A 823 -20.49 -23.33 25.19
N ALA A 824 -20.58 -24.27 24.24
CA ALA A 824 -21.84 -24.79 23.70
C ALA A 824 -22.81 -25.21 24.83
N THR A 825 -24.08 -24.82 24.71
CA THR A 825 -25.16 -25.20 25.62
C THR A 825 -25.79 -26.52 25.14
N GLU A 826 -25.99 -27.48 26.05
CA GLU A 826 -26.64 -28.74 25.74
C GLU A 826 -28.12 -28.50 25.33
N GLY A 827 -28.48 -28.87 24.11
CA GLY A 827 -29.84 -28.75 23.57
C GLY A 827 -29.98 -29.46 22.22
N PRO A 828 -31.20 -29.84 21.81
CA PRO A 828 -31.44 -30.67 20.62
C PRO A 828 -31.05 -30.02 19.27
N ASN A 829 -30.72 -28.72 19.25
CA ASN A 829 -30.22 -27.97 18.08
C ASN A 829 -28.71 -27.62 18.17
N ALA A 830 -27.96 -28.18 19.14
CA ALA A 830 -26.62 -27.69 19.50
C ALA A 830 -25.45 -28.17 18.63
N THR A 831 -25.62 -29.21 17.80
CA THR A 831 -24.53 -29.75 16.97
C THR A 831 -24.56 -29.14 15.57
N THR A 832 -23.65 -28.20 15.31
CA THR A 832 -23.36 -27.73 13.94
C THR A 832 -22.92 -28.94 13.10
N PRO A 833 -23.43 -29.12 11.86
CA PRO A 833 -22.98 -30.19 10.99
C PRO A 833 -21.45 -30.12 10.78
N PRO A 834 -20.74 -31.26 10.76
CA PRO A 834 -19.30 -31.25 10.58
C PRO A 834 -18.96 -30.60 9.24
N SER A 835 -17.97 -29.72 9.24
CA SER A 835 -17.55 -28.97 8.06
C SER A 835 -16.03 -28.83 7.99
N LEU A 836 -15.56 -28.66 6.77
CA LEU A 836 -14.18 -28.31 6.42
C LEU A 836 -14.20 -26.88 5.90
N LEU A 837 -13.62 -25.97 6.67
CA LEU A 837 -13.35 -24.60 6.23
C LEU A 837 -12.05 -24.58 5.44
N ILE A 838 -12.08 -23.97 4.27
CA ILE A 838 -10.92 -23.71 3.41
C ILE A 838 -10.73 -22.20 3.34
N PHE A 839 -9.50 -21.76 3.55
CA PHE A 839 -9.05 -20.37 3.43
C PHE A 839 -8.00 -20.28 2.32
N SER A 840 -8.13 -19.29 1.44
CA SER A 840 -7.15 -18.99 0.40
C SER A 840 -6.94 -17.48 0.32
N ALA A 841 -5.74 -17.01 0.69
CA ALA A 841 -5.46 -15.59 0.92
C ALA A 841 -5.66 -14.72 -0.34
N TYR A 842 -5.45 -15.29 -1.53
CA TYR A 842 -5.54 -14.59 -2.81
C TYR A 842 -6.81 -14.94 -3.61
N SER A 843 -7.75 -15.69 -3.02
CA SER A 843 -9.03 -16.01 -3.65
C SER A 843 -10.11 -14.98 -3.32
N SER A 844 -11.10 -14.80 -4.20
CA SER A 844 -12.31 -14.01 -3.93
C SER A 844 -13.56 -14.86 -4.21
N PRO A 845 -14.34 -15.26 -3.19
CA PRO A 845 -14.13 -15.01 -1.76
C PRO A 845 -12.97 -15.82 -1.15
N GLN A 846 -12.37 -15.30 -0.08
CA GLN A 846 -11.23 -15.94 0.61
C GLN A 846 -11.60 -17.20 1.41
N PHE A 847 -12.88 -17.36 1.77
CA PHE A 847 -13.37 -18.47 2.59
C PHE A 847 -14.37 -19.34 1.83
N ARG A 848 -14.22 -20.65 1.97
CA ARG A 848 -15.16 -21.65 1.46
C ARG A 848 -15.41 -22.72 2.51
N THR A 849 -16.66 -23.10 2.73
CA THR A 849 -17.01 -24.18 3.67
C THR A 849 -17.58 -25.38 2.92
N ILE A 850 -17.10 -26.58 3.25
CA ILE A 850 -17.56 -27.85 2.70
C ILE A 850 -18.19 -28.66 3.83
N LYS A 851 -19.42 -29.15 3.63
CA LYS A 851 -20.07 -30.06 4.58
C LYS A 851 -19.40 -31.43 4.52
N LEU A 852 -18.99 -31.95 5.68
CA LEU A 852 -18.39 -33.28 5.81
C LEU A 852 -19.47 -34.35 5.97
N ARG A 853 -19.12 -35.58 5.59
CA ARG A 853 -19.94 -36.77 5.85
C ARG A 853 -19.81 -37.18 7.33
N SER A 854 -20.77 -37.97 7.81
CA SER A 854 -20.69 -38.64 9.11
C SER A 854 -19.59 -39.72 9.12
N ARG A 855 -19.39 -40.36 10.28
CA ARG A 855 -18.40 -41.44 10.45
C ARG A 855 -18.53 -42.51 9.36
N ARG A 856 -17.38 -42.92 8.82
CA ARG A 856 -17.30 -44.00 7.85
C ARG A 856 -17.58 -45.37 8.52
N PRO A 857 -18.42 -46.23 7.91
CA PRO A 857 -18.69 -47.58 8.43
C PRO A 857 -17.45 -48.47 8.52
N ASP A 858 -16.42 -48.20 7.73
CA ASP A 858 -15.18 -48.98 7.62
C ASP A 858 -13.95 -48.24 8.16
N CYS A 859 -14.15 -47.19 8.97
CA CYS A 859 -13.04 -46.42 9.55
C CYS A 859 -12.22 -47.25 10.54
N ALA A 860 -10.91 -47.33 10.35
CA ALA A 860 -9.99 -48.10 11.20
C ALA A 860 -9.99 -47.74 12.70
N VAL A 861 -10.55 -46.58 13.09
CA VAL A 861 -10.48 -46.06 14.48
C VAL A 861 -11.86 -45.80 15.09
N CYS A 862 -12.85 -45.34 14.31
CA CYS A 862 -14.16 -44.94 14.86
C CYS A 862 -15.35 -45.78 14.37
N SER A 863 -15.12 -46.81 13.54
CA SER A 863 -16.18 -47.73 13.14
C SER A 863 -16.49 -48.78 14.22
N ALA A 864 -17.50 -49.60 14.00
CA ALA A 864 -17.80 -50.73 14.88
C ALA A 864 -16.75 -51.86 14.77
N GLU A 865 -15.97 -51.87 13.69
CA GLU A 865 -14.91 -52.84 13.38
C GLU A 865 -13.52 -52.17 13.49
N ALA A 866 -13.36 -51.17 14.36
CA ALA A 866 -12.12 -50.43 14.50
C ALA A 866 -10.97 -51.36 14.92
N GLY A 867 -9.91 -51.41 14.10
CA GLY A 867 -8.71 -52.23 14.37
C GLY A 867 -7.63 -51.51 15.18
N VAL A 868 -7.72 -50.18 15.32
CA VAL A 868 -6.80 -49.37 16.12
C VAL A 868 -7.31 -49.29 17.56
N THR A 869 -6.45 -49.61 18.53
CA THR A 869 -6.78 -49.63 19.97
C THR A 869 -5.81 -48.78 20.79
N LEU A 870 -6.14 -48.51 22.05
CA LEU A 870 -5.21 -47.84 22.97
C LEU A 870 -3.92 -48.65 23.14
N ASP A 871 -4.02 -49.97 23.26
CA ASP A 871 -2.86 -50.87 23.36
C ASP A 871 -1.96 -50.79 22.11
N SER A 872 -2.55 -50.68 20.91
CA SER A 872 -1.76 -50.56 19.68
C SER A 872 -1.07 -49.19 19.54
N VAL A 873 -1.66 -48.12 20.09
CA VAL A 873 -1.03 -46.79 20.19
C VAL A 873 0.11 -46.82 21.22
N GLN A 874 -0.13 -47.39 22.41
CA GLN A 874 0.82 -47.38 23.52
C GLN A 874 2.04 -48.28 23.30
N SER A 875 1.83 -49.45 22.70
CA SER A 875 2.91 -50.39 22.36
C SER A 875 3.83 -49.90 21.23
N GLY A 876 3.47 -48.82 20.53
CA GLY A 876 4.19 -48.35 19.34
C GLY A 876 4.14 -49.32 18.16
N SER A 877 3.30 -50.37 18.22
CA SER A 877 3.11 -51.36 17.16
C SER A 877 2.52 -50.77 15.88
N MET A 878 1.88 -49.60 15.99
CA MET A 878 1.56 -48.76 14.83
C MET A 878 2.76 -47.89 14.48
N ASP A 879 3.47 -48.29 13.43
CA ASP A 879 4.57 -47.49 12.90
C ASP A 879 4.02 -46.31 12.08
N TYR A 880 3.56 -45.26 12.76
CA TYR A 880 3.05 -44.04 12.13
C TYR A 880 4.09 -43.39 11.20
N VAL A 881 5.39 -43.63 11.44
CA VAL A 881 6.54 -43.12 10.69
C VAL A 881 6.75 -43.91 9.40
N PHE A 882 6.63 -45.24 9.43
CA PHE A 882 6.65 -46.13 8.26
C PHE A 882 5.35 -46.06 7.45
N PHE A 883 4.19 -45.91 8.11
CA PHE A 883 2.87 -45.84 7.49
C PHE A 883 2.65 -44.51 6.74
N CYS A 884 3.28 -43.42 7.18
CA CYS A 884 3.34 -42.15 6.43
C CYS A 884 4.59 -42.03 5.56
N GLY A 885 5.48 -43.02 5.64
CA GLY A 885 6.79 -43.06 4.99
C GLY A 885 7.69 -41.92 5.47
N THR A 886 8.69 -42.26 6.27
CA THR A 886 9.86 -41.40 6.43
C THR A 886 11.05 -42.28 6.12
N VAL A 887 11.16 -42.62 4.83
CA VAL A 887 12.39 -43.19 4.31
C VAL A 887 13.28 -41.99 4.04
N ALA A 888 14.47 -41.95 4.64
CA ALA A 888 15.55 -41.12 4.10
C ALA A 888 15.56 -41.34 2.59
N PRO A 889 15.61 -40.29 1.74
CA PRO A 889 15.50 -40.49 0.31
C PRO A 889 16.57 -41.49 -0.10
N GLU A 890 16.15 -42.70 -0.50
CA GLU A 890 17.04 -43.64 -1.17
C GLU A 890 17.70 -42.82 -2.28
N ALA A 891 19.04 -42.85 -2.31
CA ALA A 891 19.77 -42.12 -3.34
C ALA A 891 19.23 -42.58 -4.69
N LEU A 892 18.52 -41.68 -5.37
CA LEU A 892 17.84 -41.98 -6.62
C LEU A 892 18.84 -42.20 -7.76
N LEU A 893 20.11 -41.88 -7.50
CA LEU A 893 21.28 -41.92 -8.36
C LEU A 893 22.42 -42.69 -7.65
N SER A 894 23.27 -43.36 -8.42
CA SER A 894 24.46 -44.05 -7.89
C SER A 894 25.52 -43.05 -7.39
N ALA A 895 26.53 -43.50 -6.63
CA ALA A 895 27.55 -42.61 -6.06
C ALA A 895 28.35 -41.84 -7.13
N GLU A 896 28.51 -42.43 -8.31
CA GLU A 896 29.22 -41.91 -9.48
C GLU A 896 28.41 -40.83 -10.23
N GLU A 897 27.11 -40.78 -10.00
CA GLU A 897 26.18 -39.83 -10.60
C GLU A 897 25.95 -38.57 -9.74
N ARG A 898 26.76 -38.41 -8.68
CA ARG A 898 26.66 -37.31 -7.71
C ARG A 898 28.04 -36.73 -7.43
N ILE A 899 28.15 -35.42 -7.32
CA ILE A 899 29.40 -34.72 -6.99
C ILE A 899 29.25 -33.90 -5.71
N SER A 900 30.26 -33.88 -4.83
CA SER A 900 30.25 -32.97 -3.68
C SER A 900 30.57 -31.53 -4.13
N PRO A 901 30.12 -30.48 -3.40
CA PRO A 901 30.52 -29.11 -3.68
C PRO A 901 32.05 -28.91 -3.73
N LEU A 902 32.79 -29.55 -2.82
CA LEU A 902 34.27 -29.52 -2.78
C LEU A 902 34.89 -30.16 -4.02
N ASP A 903 34.42 -31.33 -4.43
CA ASP A 903 34.93 -32.00 -5.63
C ASP A 903 34.59 -31.21 -6.90
N TYR A 904 33.42 -30.57 -6.93
CA TYR A 904 33.04 -29.66 -8.02
C TYR A 904 34.02 -28.48 -8.11
N ARG A 905 34.30 -27.81 -6.98
CA ARG A 905 35.23 -26.67 -6.93
C ARG A 905 36.66 -27.09 -7.27
N ALA A 906 37.11 -28.25 -6.80
CA ALA A 906 38.43 -28.79 -7.10
C ALA A 906 38.61 -29.12 -8.59
N LYS A 907 37.55 -29.60 -9.27
CA LYS A 907 37.56 -29.87 -10.72
C LYS A 907 37.48 -28.60 -11.57
N HIS A 908 36.92 -27.51 -11.05
CA HIS A 908 36.68 -26.27 -11.79
C HIS A 908 37.21 -25.02 -11.03
N PRO A 909 38.55 -24.84 -10.93
CA PRO A 909 39.15 -23.77 -10.12
C PRO A 909 39.26 -22.39 -10.80
N SER A 910 39.09 -22.28 -12.14
CA SER A 910 39.18 -21.01 -12.89
C SER A 910 37.96 -20.75 -13.80
N SER A 911 37.51 -19.49 -13.89
CA SER A 911 36.22 -19.08 -14.47
C SER A 911 36.19 -18.87 -15.99
N GLU A 912 37.27 -19.12 -16.73
CA GLU A 912 37.32 -18.79 -18.17
C GLU A 912 36.36 -19.63 -19.02
N LYS A 913 35.92 -20.82 -18.54
CA LYS A 913 34.81 -21.58 -19.14
C LYS A 913 34.12 -22.49 -18.11
N ALA A 914 33.27 -21.91 -17.26
CA ALA A 914 32.55 -22.66 -16.23
C ALA A 914 31.57 -23.69 -16.85
N PRO A 915 31.45 -24.90 -16.27
CA PRO A 915 30.50 -25.90 -16.75
C PRO A 915 29.06 -25.48 -16.47
N THR A 916 28.09 -26.06 -17.20
CA THR A 916 26.68 -25.72 -17.04
C THR A 916 26.14 -26.21 -15.70
N ILE A 917 25.66 -25.28 -14.86
CA ILE A 917 24.87 -25.61 -13.67
C ILE A 917 23.39 -25.37 -13.97
N LEU A 918 22.56 -26.41 -13.81
CA LEU A 918 21.10 -26.31 -13.82
C LEU A 918 20.57 -26.22 -12.40
N ASP A 919 19.99 -25.07 -12.05
CA ASP A 919 19.27 -24.91 -10.80
C ASP A 919 17.80 -25.26 -11.00
N VAL A 920 17.36 -26.34 -10.37
CA VAL A 920 16.01 -26.88 -10.55
C VAL A 920 15.01 -26.41 -9.52
N ARG A 921 15.40 -25.46 -8.65
CA ARG A 921 14.46 -24.81 -7.75
C ARG A 921 13.41 -24.05 -8.56
N GLU A 922 12.22 -23.89 -7.99
CA GLU A 922 11.23 -22.96 -8.55
C GLU A 922 11.80 -21.55 -8.65
N LYS A 923 11.36 -20.78 -9.64
CA LYS A 923 11.92 -19.45 -9.95
C LYS A 923 11.99 -18.54 -8.73
N VAL A 924 10.95 -18.57 -7.89
CA VAL A 924 10.87 -17.78 -6.66
C VAL A 924 11.95 -18.15 -5.62
N GLN A 925 12.40 -19.40 -5.59
CA GLN A 925 13.50 -19.83 -4.71
C GLN A 925 14.87 -19.50 -5.34
N PHE A 926 14.98 -19.61 -6.66
CA PHE A 926 16.16 -19.20 -7.40
C PHE A 926 16.49 -17.72 -7.23
N ASP A 927 15.44 -16.87 -7.19
CA ASP A 927 15.57 -15.41 -7.05
C ASP A 927 16.02 -14.95 -5.65
N ILE A 928 16.01 -15.84 -4.65
CA ILE A 928 16.55 -15.53 -3.32
C ILE A 928 18.08 -15.45 -3.37
N CYS A 929 18.71 -16.40 -4.05
CA CYS A 929 20.16 -16.47 -4.28
C CYS A 929 20.43 -17.56 -5.32
N SER A 930 21.39 -17.37 -6.23
CA SER A 930 21.71 -18.33 -7.29
C SER A 930 23.21 -18.42 -7.52
N LEU A 931 23.68 -19.59 -7.98
CA LEU A 931 25.10 -19.78 -8.26
C LEU A 931 25.46 -18.96 -9.50
N GLU A 932 26.63 -18.34 -9.49
CA GLU A 932 27.09 -17.55 -10.63
C GLU A 932 27.05 -18.41 -11.91
N ASN A 933 26.46 -17.87 -12.98
CA ASN A 933 26.25 -18.56 -14.26
C ASN A 933 25.36 -19.82 -14.23
N SER A 934 24.60 -20.06 -13.15
CA SER A 934 23.59 -21.13 -13.13
C SER A 934 22.33 -20.75 -13.92
N ILE A 935 21.74 -21.74 -14.57
CA ILE A 935 20.54 -21.61 -15.39
C ILE A 935 19.36 -22.19 -14.62
N ASN A 936 18.33 -21.39 -14.35
CA ASN A 936 17.14 -21.86 -13.67
C ASN A 936 16.21 -22.61 -14.62
N ILE A 937 15.98 -23.89 -14.36
CA ILE A 937 14.96 -24.71 -15.03
C ILE A 937 14.16 -25.42 -13.94
N PRO A 938 13.01 -24.87 -13.52
CA PRO A 938 12.23 -25.43 -12.43
C PRO A 938 11.90 -26.91 -12.62
N ILE A 939 12.03 -27.69 -11.55
CA ILE A 939 11.72 -29.13 -11.57
C ILE A 939 10.31 -29.43 -12.08
N SER A 940 9.33 -28.56 -11.77
CA SER A 940 7.96 -28.67 -12.30
C SER A 940 7.91 -28.68 -13.83
N THR A 941 8.79 -27.92 -14.49
CA THR A 941 8.91 -27.86 -15.96
C THR A 941 9.53 -29.14 -16.52
N ILE A 942 10.56 -29.66 -15.85
CA ILE A 942 11.25 -30.91 -16.22
C ILE A 942 10.28 -32.10 -16.10
N LEU A 943 9.52 -32.17 -15.00
CA LEU A 943 8.60 -33.27 -14.72
C LEU A 943 7.33 -33.25 -15.56
N ALA A 944 6.86 -32.08 -16.00
CA ALA A 944 5.71 -31.94 -16.89
C ALA A 944 5.95 -32.53 -18.31
N SER A 945 7.20 -32.89 -18.63
CA SER A 945 7.57 -33.41 -19.94
C SER A 945 7.27 -34.91 -20.06
N SER A 946 6.30 -35.27 -20.91
CA SER A 946 6.02 -36.64 -21.31
C SER A 946 7.15 -37.17 -22.20
N ALA A 947 7.66 -38.37 -21.94
CA ALA A 947 8.45 -39.09 -22.92
C ALA A 947 7.52 -39.49 -24.07
N SER A 948 7.50 -38.69 -25.14
CA SER A 948 6.75 -39.03 -26.35
C SER A 948 7.47 -40.17 -27.08
N GLY A 949 6.89 -41.37 -27.05
CA GLY A 949 6.92 -42.26 -28.22
C GLY A 949 7.39 -43.70 -28.01
N SER A 950 6.54 -44.62 -28.49
CA SER A 950 6.86 -45.96 -29.00
C SER A 950 8.15 -45.99 -29.86
N PRO A 951 8.85 -47.14 -29.98
CA PRO A 951 10.24 -47.26 -30.47
C PRO A 951 10.51 -46.95 -31.96
N THR A 952 9.61 -46.27 -32.68
CA THR A 952 9.61 -46.25 -34.16
C THR A 952 9.72 -44.87 -34.82
N THR A 953 10.06 -43.80 -34.09
CA THR A 953 10.39 -42.49 -34.70
C THR A 953 11.62 -41.83 -34.05
N PRO A 954 12.44 -41.07 -34.79
CA PRO A 954 13.77 -40.62 -34.35
C PRO A 954 13.73 -39.72 -33.11
N LYS A 955 14.77 -39.85 -32.29
CA LYS A 955 15.03 -39.26 -30.97
C LYS A 955 15.21 -37.73 -30.91
N ASP A 956 14.67 -36.96 -31.85
CA ASP A 956 15.12 -35.58 -32.10
C ASP A 956 14.10 -34.48 -31.81
N ILE A 957 13.21 -34.65 -30.82
CA ILE A 957 12.39 -33.55 -30.31
C ILE A 957 12.77 -33.29 -28.86
N LEU A 958 13.77 -32.43 -28.67
CA LEU A 958 14.09 -31.91 -27.36
C LEU A 958 12.97 -30.99 -26.86
N PRO A 959 12.68 -30.97 -25.55
CA PRO A 959 11.64 -30.12 -25.01
C PRO A 959 11.90 -28.64 -25.30
N ALA A 960 10.88 -27.90 -25.72
CA ALA A 960 11.00 -26.49 -26.11
C ALA A 960 11.51 -25.56 -25.00
N TRP A 961 11.42 -25.98 -23.73
CA TRP A 961 11.94 -25.25 -22.57
C TRP A 961 13.44 -25.43 -22.35
N LEU A 962 14.08 -26.41 -23.01
CA LEU A 962 15.51 -26.68 -22.84
C LEU A 962 16.31 -25.66 -23.68
N PRO A 963 17.23 -24.88 -23.07
CA PRO A 963 18.03 -23.92 -23.82
C PRO A 963 18.80 -24.57 -24.99
N PRO A 964 18.84 -23.95 -26.19
CA PRO A 964 19.43 -24.57 -27.38
C PRO A 964 20.89 -25.01 -27.24
N HIS A 965 21.68 -24.30 -26.43
CA HIS A 965 23.09 -24.65 -26.16
C HIS A 965 23.23 -25.89 -25.27
N ILE A 966 22.23 -26.20 -24.43
CA ILE A 966 22.17 -27.42 -23.63
C ILE A 966 21.63 -28.57 -24.49
N GLY A 967 20.66 -28.28 -25.35
CA GLY A 967 20.08 -29.25 -26.28
C GLY A 967 20.94 -29.59 -27.50
N SER A 968 21.93 -28.77 -27.87
CA SER A 968 22.71 -28.94 -29.10
C SER A 968 23.40 -30.30 -29.16
N PRO A 969 23.15 -31.13 -30.22
CA PRO A 969 23.69 -32.49 -30.34
C PRO A 969 25.23 -32.55 -30.40
N ASP A 970 25.91 -31.42 -30.61
CA ASP A 970 27.36 -31.34 -30.79
C ASP A 970 28.13 -31.03 -29.49
N SER A 971 27.44 -30.69 -28.38
CA SER A 971 28.09 -30.31 -27.10
C SER A 971 28.11 -31.45 -26.07
N ASN A 972 29.30 -31.87 -25.63
CA ASN A 972 29.50 -32.87 -24.55
C ASN A 972 29.86 -32.22 -23.20
N GLU A 973 29.59 -30.92 -23.02
CA GLU A 973 29.94 -30.21 -21.77
C GLU A 973 29.15 -30.77 -20.57
N PRO A 974 29.79 -31.00 -19.41
CA PRO A 974 29.13 -31.59 -18.25
C PRO A 974 28.00 -30.69 -17.71
N ILE A 975 26.90 -31.31 -17.29
CA ILE A 975 25.76 -30.65 -16.65
C ILE A 975 25.74 -31.04 -15.17
N TYR A 976 25.76 -30.04 -14.31
CA TYR A 976 25.61 -30.18 -12.87
C TYR A 976 24.25 -29.68 -12.44
N VAL A 977 23.47 -30.50 -11.74
CA VAL A 977 22.11 -30.15 -11.34
C VAL A 977 22.07 -29.87 -9.84
N VAL A 978 21.50 -28.74 -9.44
CA VAL A 978 21.44 -28.32 -8.03
C VAL A 978 20.01 -27.93 -7.66
N CYS A 979 19.64 -28.22 -6.41
CA CYS A 979 18.45 -27.64 -5.78
C CYS A 979 18.79 -27.22 -4.34
N ARG A 980 17.80 -26.87 -3.52
CA ARG A 980 18.07 -26.41 -2.14
C ARG A 980 18.73 -27.48 -1.26
N LEU A 981 18.17 -28.71 -1.25
CA LEU A 981 18.60 -29.80 -0.35
C LEU A 981 19.20 -31.02 -1.08
N GLY A 982 19.26 -31.00 -2.41
CA GLY A 982 19.77 -32.12 -3.23
C GLY A 982 18.75 -33.22 -3.54
N ASN A 983 17.48 -33.11 -3.13
CA ASN A 983 16.45 -34.13 -3.41
C ASN A 983 15.87 -33.95 -4.82
N ASP A 984 15.38 -32.75 -5.13
CA ASP A 984 14.82 -32.42 -6.45
C ASP A 984 15.84 -32.53 -7.57
N SER A 985 17.11 -32.19 -7.32
CA SER A 985 18.18 -32.32 -8.31
C SER A 985 18.40 -33.77 -8.75
N GLN A 986 18.28 -34.74 -7.84
CA GLN A 986 18.38 -36.15 -8.20
C GLN A 986 17.23 -36.59 -9.11
N THR A 987 16.00 -36.19 -8.78
CA THR A 987 14.80 -36.46 -9.60
C THR A 987 14.94 -35.83 -10.99
N ALA A 988 15.44 -34.59 -11.05
CA ALA A 988 15.67 -33.89 -12.31
C ALA A 988 16.75 -34.56 -13.16
N VAL A 989 17.88 -34.99 -12.58
CA VAL A 989 18.94 -35.73 -13.31
C VAL A 989 18.38 -37.00 -13.96
N ARG A 990 17.60 -37.80 -13.21
CA ARG A 990 16.98 -39.00 -13.77
C ARG A 990 16.08 -38.65 -14.95
N LYS A 991 15.24 -37.62 -14.81
CA LYS A 991 14.34 -37.21 -15.89
C LYS A 991 15.09 -36.69 -17.11
N LEU A 992 16.19 -35.94 -16.92
CA LEU A 992 17.05 -35.49 -18.01
C LEU A 992 17.70 -36.67 -18.75
N LYS A 993 18.11 -37.73 -18.03
CA LYS A 993 18.62 -38.98 -18.63
C LYS A 993 17.54 -39.72 -19.42
N GLU A 994 16.32 -39.82 -18.89
CA GLU A 994 15.17 -40.39 -19.62
C GLU A 994 14.86 -39.62 -20.92
N LEU A 995 15.06 -38.30 -20.92
CA LEU A 995 14.91 -37.44 -22.10
C LEU A 995 16.11 -37.53 -23.07
N GLY A 996 17.11 -38.36 -22.78
CA GLY A 996 18.28 -38.61 -23.64
C GLY A 996 19.38 -37.55 -23.56
N ILE A 997 19.36 -36.65 -22.56
CA ILE A 997 20.33 -35.56 -22.42
C ILE A 997 21.74 -36.05 -22.10
N ASP A 998 21.86 -37.23 -21.48
CA ASP A 998 23.14 -37.90 -21.17
C ASP A 998 23.74 -38.66 -22.36
N ARG A 999 22.99 -38.79 -23.46
CA ARG A 999 23.40 -39.44 -24.72
C ARG A 999 23.93 -40.85 -24.51
N GLY A 1000 23.25 -41.63 -23.66
CA GLY A 1000 23.68 -42.99 -23.35
C GLY A 1000 25.04 -43.06 -22.65
N GLY A 1001 25.35 -42.04 -21.83
CA GLY A 1001 26.57 -41.97 -21.03
C GLY A 1001 27.73 -41.19 -21.65
N GLN A 1002 27.58 -40.64 -22.87
CA GLN A 1002 28.61 -39.81 -23.51
C GLN A 1002 28.74 -38.41 -22.89
N ARG A 1003 27.69 -37.92 -22.21
CA ARG A 1003 27.67 -36.62 -21.54
C ARG A 1003 27.43 -36.79 -20.04
N VAL A 1004 28.24 -36.13 -19.22
CA VAL A 1004 28.10 -36.15 -17.76
C VAL A 1004 26.90 -35.32 -17.34
N VAL A 1005 25.93 -35.94 -16.65
CA VAL A 1005 24.77 -35.29 -16.02
C VAL A 1005 24.65 -35.81 -14.59
N VAL A 1006 24.96 -34.96 -13.61
CA VAL A 1006 25.11 -35.36 -12.20
C VAL A 1006 24.52 -34.31 -11.25
N ASP A 1007 24.09 -34.71 -10.04
CA ASP A 1007 23.61 -33.77 -9.03
C ASP A 1007 24.73 -33.26 -8.11
N ILE A 1008 24.61 -32.02 -7.64
CA ILE A 1008 25.42 -31.50 -6.53
C ILE A 1008 24.84 -32.05 -5.22
N ARG A 1009 25.60 -32.91 -4.56
CA ARG A 1009 25.20 -33.67 -3.37
C ARG A 1009 24.85 -32.74 -2.21
N GLY A 1010 23.61 -32.84 -1.73
CA GLY A 1010 23.06 -32.02 -0.64
C GLY A 1010 22.72 -30.58 -1.04
N GLY A 1011 22.77 -30.27 -2.34
CA GLY A 1011 22.30 -29.00 -2.89
C GLY A 1011 23.06 -27.77 -2.41
N LEU A 1012 22.37 -26.64 -2.41
CA LEU A 1012 22.91 -25.35 -1.98
C LEU A 1012 23.19 -25.29 -0.48
N ARG A 1013 22.53 -26.12 0.33
CA ARG A 1013 22.87 -26.25 1.75
C ARG A 1013 24.30 -26.75 1.92
N SER A 1014 24.67 -27.86 1.28
CA SER A 1014 26.04 -28.36 1.31
C SER A 1014 27.03 -27.38 0.65
N TRP A 1015 26.59 -26.65 -0.38
CA TRP A 1015 27.41 -25.61 -1.00
C TRP A 1015 27.78 -24.52 0.01
N ARG A 1016 26.82 -24.03 0.78
CA ARG A 1016 27.07 -23.09 1.87
C ARG A 1016 28.05 -23.65 2.90
N GLU A 1017 27.77 -24.84 3.40
CA GLU A 1017 28.54 -25.47 4.48
C GLU A 1017 30.01 -25.70 4.09
N GLN A 1018 30.29 -25.94 2.79
CA GLN A 1018 31.61 -26.40 2.34
C GLN A 1018 32.37 -25.41 1.47
N ILE A 1019 31.69 -24.50 0.76
CA ILE A 1019 32.29 -23.61 -0.24
C ILE A 1019 32.09 -22.14 0.13
N GLU A 1020 30.88 -21.75 0.52
CA GLU A 1020 30.52 -20.34 0.67
C GLU A 1020 29.64 -20.11 1.92
N PRO A 1021 30.25 -20.00 3.11
CA PRO A 1021 29.50 -19.90 4.38
C PRO A 1021 28.52 -18.71 4.45
N ASP A 1022 28.81 -17.63 3.72
CA ASP A 1022 28.00 -16.42 3.62
C ASP A 1022 26.76 -16.60 2.73
N TRP A 1023 26.61 -17.74 2.07
CA TRP A 1023 25.45 -18.05 1.24
C TRP A 1023 24.15 -17.95 2.05
N PRO A 1024 23.09 -17.29 1.53
CA PRO A 1024 21.85 -17.12 2.27
C PRO A 1024 21.19 -18.44 2.66
N GLU A 1025 20.90 -18.59 3.95
CA GLU A 1025 20.03 -19.66 4.45
C GLU A 1025 18.63 -19.12 4.64
N TYR A 1026 17.68 -19.79 4.01
CA TYR A 1026 16.25 -19.50 4.05
C TYR A 1026 15.49 -20.82 4.10
#